data_AF-A0A661DB59-F1
#
_entry.id   AF-A0A661DB59-F1
#
_cell.length_a   1.000
_cell.length_b   1.000
_cell.length_c   1.000
_cell.angle_alpha   90.00
_cell.angle_beta   90.00
_cell.angle_gamma   90.00
#
_symmetry.space_group_name_H-M   'P 1'
#
loop_
_entity.id
_entity.type
_entity.pdbx_description
1 polymer ?
#
loop_
_entity_poly.entity_id
_entity_poly.type
_entity_poly.pdbx_seq_one_letter_code
_entity_poly.pdbx_strand_id
1 'polypeptide(L)'
;MPGLKRIILINSHLPGVVELNLDEHTNICGTNASGKTTLQRLLPVFYGEYPSRVVPATRDSFERWYLPTQASFIIYEYQNNQQQLCQVILAPAIEGKGVNYRFIHREFELDDFIYNQSAQKNEQVENKTSKQLKCMTMAELRRALKQSDVVHTRLLNTKEFRAIIQNDRSLINTGKNKNDLRLFARQFSLCDTGQTLRHIEKLTRAVHSKEGKMETIKAMIAAILEEDGVTTPAYNLDPKKVDNWISECKLVQGFEAMRPDFDKLELENQQLISCEQQLMGLEEGYQRDRSLQWQQQEENKDTLSELKEKELLLEKNWDSQRDELNNELSATKADIRSTEKELDQIEEQYNRYLDKNIDQIKQHLKQLPIWKEELDSLNDQQRLMLAEHQDLEAEYQKRLNTINRQLNQSLQTLDQDKDQLIIEQNDKKNQQNETIAKFDKQLFQRQQQLNDLFNQQKSDILLRQKELQVYIDSVHYSSEEQLQLDVFEHRLTQANEEIEIARQKLDELKERQFSQQKEVDSADQQLSKSTQILLQCQQATKQFNQFLNPGKNSLLGSLRKENPGWEMTLGKVINPELLQRTDLKPDYVNKDANKNDTTFYGINLDLASIELPEYALAEKQYEHQLNQAEEKEHEASNFQIEARQKLDNAYSILEQLKKEVLLASTEYKKQKNNYTHLIEEKNSQKKELDAALRERKDELRKKVSIIKRQLDSVTEEFKNNKDKLHQDSAEEHIEITAHWQEVLQTVNEKITNNKE
;
A
#
# COMPACT_ATOMS: atom_id res chain seq x y z
N MET A 1 38.69 -27.45 -74.60
CA MET A 1 37.84 -26.76 -73.61
C MET A 1 38.15 -25.26 -73.69
N PRO A 2 37.15 -24.38 -73.52
CA PRO A 2 37.40 -22.94 -73.47
C PRO A 2 38.29 -22.62 -72.28
N GLY A 3 39.32 -21.81 -72.50
CA GLY A 3 40.34 -21.56 -71.49
C GLY A 3 41.64 -21.01 -72.06
N LEU A 4 42.50 -20.58 -71.17
CA LEU A 4 43.83 -20.06 -71.51
C LEU A 4 44.72 -21.20 -72.02
N LYS A 5 45.36 -21.00 -73.18
CA LYS A 5 46.20 -21.99 -73.86
C LYS A 5 47.68 -21.67 -73.74
N ARG A 6 48.08 -20.42 -73.99
CA ARG A 6 49.49 -19.99 -73.91
C ARG A 6 49.61 -18.60 -73.32
N ILE A 7 50.70 -18.34 -72.60
CA ILE A 7 51.15 -17.00 -72.23
C ILE A 7 52.48 -16.75 -72.93
N ILE A 8 52.55 -15.71 -73.75
CA ILE A 8 53.77 -15.31 -74.45
C ILE A 8 54.23 -13.96 -73.90
N LEU A 9 55.53 -13.87 -73.59
CA LEU A 9 56.20 -12.67 -73.14
C LEU A 9 57.20 -12.23 -74.22
N ILE A 10 57.00 -11.03 -74.77
CA ILE A 10 57.91 -10.44 -75.76
C ILE A 10 58.58 -9.23 -75.12
N ASN A 11 59.92 -9.20 -75.12
CA ASN A 11 60.73 -8.09 -74.58
C ASN A 11 60.30 -7.69 -73.14
N SER A 12 59.94 -8.66 -72.30
CA SER A 12 59.57 -8.47 -70.89
C SER A 12 60.81 -8.45 -69.98
N HIS A 13 60.64 -8.66 -68.67
CA HIS A 13 61.74 -8.87 -67.72
C HIS A 13 62.67 -10.05 -68.06
N LEU A 14 62.20 -10.97 -68.92
CA LEU A 14 63.01 -12.02 -69.53
C LEU A 14 63.39 -11.59 -70.96
N PRO A 15 64.68 -11.59 -71.32
CA PRO A 15 65.12 -11.19 -72.66
C PRO A 15 64.65 -12.20 -73.71
N GLY A 16 64.15 -11.70 -74.84
CA GLY A 16 63.66 -12.51 -75.96
C GLY A 16 62.16 -12.80 -75.91
N VAL A 17 61.77 -13.91 -76.54
CA VAL A 17 60.40 -14.43 -76.56
C VAL A 17 60.35 -15.63 -75.62
N VAL A 18 59.50 -15.56 -74.60
CA VAL A 18 59.26 -16.68 -73.67
C VAL A 18 57.83 -17.14 -73.81
N GLU A 19 57.65 -18.41 -74.15
CA GLU A 19 56.34 -19.05 -74.30
C GLU A 19 56.09 -20.01 -73.13
N LEU A 20 54.94 -19.84 -72.50
CA LEU A 20 54.43 -20.73 -71.45
C LEU A 20 53.18 -21.42 -71.98
N ASN A 21 53.34 -22.69 -72.34
CA ASN A 21 52.22 -23.55 -72.71
C ASN A 21 51.46 -23.96 -71.46
N LEU A 22 50.16 -23.68 -71.45
CA LEU A 22 49.23 -23.96 -70.36
C LEU A 22 48.12 -24.93 -70.80
N ASP A 23 48.32 -25.64 -71.92
CA ASP A 23 47.37 -26.65 -72.34
C ASP A 23 47.37 -27.82 -71.34
N GLU A 24 46.18 -28.24 -70.92
CA GLU A 24 45.96 -29.29 -69.92
C GLU A 24 46.63 -29.04 -68.55
N HIS A 25 47.48 -29.96 -68.06
CA HIS A 25 48.08 -29.91 -66.74
C HIS A 25 49.55 -29.47 -66.80
N THR A 26 49.80 -28.19 -66.54
CA THR A 26 51.17 -27.62 -66.54
C THR A 26 51.72 -27.48 -65.12
N ASN A 27 52.91 -28.02 -64.87
CA ASN A 27 53.63 -27.85 -63.61
C ASN A 27 54.90 -26.99 -63.80
N ILE A 28 55.00 -25.88 -63.07
CA ILE A 28 56.13 -24.94 -63.18
C ILE A 28 57.23 -25.33 -62.16
N CYS A 29 58.23 -26.07 -62.64
CA CYS A 29 59.42 -26.49 -61.87
C CYS A 29 60.58 -25.47 -61.96
N GLY A 30 61.56 -25.53 -61.05
CA GLY A 30 62.64 -24.52 -60.91
C GLY A 30 63.13 -24.28 -59.48
N THR A 31 64.23 -23.56 -59.32
CA THR A 31 64.85 -23.23 -58.02
C THR A 31 64.16 -22.06 -57.32
N ASN A 32 64.39 -21.88 -56.01
CA ASN A 32 63.89 -20.71 -55.30
C ASN A 32 64.44 -19.42 -55.96
N ALA A 33 63.59 -18.40 -56.10
CA ALA A 33 63.86 -17.15 -56.81
C ALA A 33 64.02 -17.23 -58.35
N SER A 34 63.74 -18.36 -59.00
CA SER A 34 63.78 -18.50 -60.46
C SER A 34 62.63 -17.81 -61.22
N GLY A 35 61.78 -17.03 -60.54
CA GLY A 35 60.64 -16.33 -61.16
C GLY A 35 59.31 -17.09 -61.23
N LYS A 36 59.17 -18.27 -60.60
CA LYS A 36 57.93 -19.09 -60.66
C LYS A 36 56.67 -18.35 -60.23
N THR A 37 56.69 -17.76 -59.03
CA THR A 37 55.55 -17.02 -58.48
C THR A 37 55.27 -15.77 -59.32
N THR A 38 56.32 -15.19 -59.91
CA THR A 38 56.23 -14.06 -60.86
C THR A 38 55.45 -14.48 -62.11
N LEU A 39 55.72 -15.66 -62.69
CA LEU A 39 54.94 -16.16 -63.83
C LEU A 39 53.51 -16.54 -63.45
N GLN A 40 53.30 -17.19 -62.29
CA GLN A 40 51.97 -17.55 -61.81
C GLN A 40 51.07 -16.33 -61.53
N ARG A 41 51.66 -15.16 -61.20
CA ARG A 41 50.94 -13.90 -61.01
C ARG A 41 50.27 -13.40 -62.29
N LEU A 42 50.69 -13.84 -63.47
CA LEU A 42 50.06 -13.45 -64.73
C LEU A 42 48.68 -14.11 -64.93
N LEU A 43 48.37 -15.20 -64.21
CA LEU A 43 47.10 -15.91 -64.34
C LEU A 43 45.89 -15.08 -63.85
N PRO A 44 45.88 -14.51 -62.62
CA PRO A 44 44.78 -13.64 -62.19
C PRO A 44 44.55 -12.42 -63.09
N VAL A 45 45.60 -11.89 -63.72
CA VAL A 45 45.49 -10.73 -64.63
C VAL A 45 44.68 -11.08 -65.88
N PHE A 46 44.85 -12.28 -66.44
CA PHE A 46 44.04 -12.77 -67.57
C PHE A 46 42.56 -12.83 -67.21
N TYR A 47 42.22 -13.32 -66.02
CA TYR A 47 40.84 -13.41 -65.55
C TYR A 47 40.22 -12.07 -65.13
N GLY A 48 40.97 -10.96 -65.26
CA GLY A 48 40.45 -9.61 -65.08
C GLY A 48 40.87 -8.91 -63.79
N GLU A 49 41.78 -9.47 -62.98
CA GLU A 49 42.30 -8.79 -61.79
C GLU A 49 43.17 -7.59 -62.16
N TYR A 50 43.15 -6.54 -61.34
CA TYR A 50 43.96 -5.36 -61.58
C TYR A 50 45.45 -5.68 -61.44
N PRO A 51 46.30 -5.33 -62.43
CA PRO A 51 47.73 -5.60 -62.36
C PRO A 51 48.42 -5.01 -61.13
N SER A 52 47.93 -3.87 -60.62
CA SER A 52 48.40 -3.24 -59.38
C SER A 52 48.14 -4.07 -58.11
N ARG A 53 47.15 -4.97 -58.12
CA ARG A 53 46.78 -5.81 -56.97
C ARG A 53 47.47 -7.17 -56.95
N VAL A 54 48.09 -7.52 -58.08
CA VAL A 54 48.77 -8.80 -58.28
C VAL A 54 50.24 -8.73 -57.84
N VAL A 55 50.81 -7.53 -57.80
CA VAL A 55 52.17 -7.29 -57.29
C VAL A 55 52.09 -6.68 -55.89
N PRO A 56 52.86 -7.18 -54.90
CA PRO A 56 52.93 -6.56 -53.58
C PRO A 56 53.41 -5.11 -53.66
N ALA A 57 52.86 -4.23 -52.81
CA ALA A 57 53.20 -2.81 -52.77
C ALA A 57 54.69 -2.53 -52.47
N THR A 58 55.44 -3.53 -51.99
CA THR A 58 56.87 -3.44 -51.68
C THR A 58 57.79 -3.63 -52.89
N ARG A 59 57.26 -3.91 -54.09
CA ARG A 59 58.04 -4.14 -55.33
C ARG A 59 57.68 -3.11 -56.41
N ASP A 60 58.49 -3.08 -57.48
CA ASP A 60 58.21 -2.27 -58.67
C ASP A 60 56.81 -2.51 -59.22
N SER A 61 56.22 -1.47 -59.81
CA SER A 61 54.89 -1.54 -60.41
C SER A 61 54.86 -2.59 -61.53
N PHE A 62 53.68 -3.20 -61.74
CA PHE A 62 53.48 -4.26 -62.73
C PHE A 62 53.99 -3.87 -64.13
N GLU A 63 53.69 -2.64 -64.57
CA GLU A 63 54.15 -2.11 -65.86
C GLU A 63 55.67 -1.99 -65.92
N ARG A 64 56.29 -1.39 -64.90
CA ARG A 64 57.74 -1.18 -64.87
C ARG A 64 58.50 -2.49 -64.85
N TRP A 65 57.94 -3.52 -64.21
CA TRP A 65 58.56 -4.84 -64.11
C TRP A 65 58.33 -5.70 -65.36
N TYR A 66 57.08 -5.92 -65.79
CA TYR A 66 56.79 -6.84 -66.89
C TYR A 66 56.80 -6.19 -68.29
N LEU A 67 56.62 -4.88 -68.37
CA LEU A 67 56.47 -4.14 -69.63
C LEU A 67 57.46 -2.94 -69.68
N PRO A 68 58.78 -3.20 -69.63
CA PRO A 68 59.79 -2.14 -69.47
C PRO A 68 59.90 -1.18 -70.66
N THR A 69 59.48 -1.60 -71.86
CA THR A 69 59.55 -0.79 -73.08
C THR A 69 58.20 -0.69 -73.78
N GLN A 70 58.01 0.31 -74.65
CA GLN A 70 56.80 0.45 -75.47
C GLN A 70 56.59 -0.69 -76.49
N ALA A 71 57.64 -1.50 -76.71
CA ALA A 71 57.65 -2.68 -77.56
C ALA A 71 57.66 -3.98 -76.73
N SER A 72 57.30 -3.90 -75.44
CA SER A 72 57.09 -5.05 -74.56
C SER A 72 55.62 -5.47 -74.59
N PHE A 73 55.37 -6.77 -74.75
CA PHE A 73 54.01 -7.32 -74.80
C PHE A 73 53.88 -8.56 -73.90
N ILE A 74 52.75 -8.65 -73.22
CA ILE A 74 52.25 -9.91 -72.66
C ILE A 74 51.05 -10.33 -73.51
N ILE A 75 51.09 -11.53 -74.07
CA ILE A 75 50.06 -12.05 -74.95
C ILE A 75 49.46 -13.28 -74.30
N TYR A 76 48.15 -13.27 -74.14
CA TYR A 76 47.38 -14.42 -73.69
C TYR A 76 46.64 -15.00 -74.88
N GLU A 77 47.03 -16.20 -75.30
CA GLU A 77 46.26 -16.96 -76.28
C GLU A 77 45.30 -17.88 -75.56
N TYR A 78 44.03 -17.81 -75.93
CA TYR A 78 42.97 -18.55 -75.29
C TYR A 78 41.93 -19.01 -76.32
N GLN A 79 41.25 -20.10 -75.98
CA GLN A 79 40.16 -20.62 -76.78
C GLN A 79 38.83 -20.12 -76.23
N ASN A 80 38.02 -19.48 -77.08
CA ASN A 80 36.66 -19.08 -76.72
C ASN A 80 35.71 -20.31 -76.74
N ASN A 81 34.51 -20.19 -76.18
CA ASN A 81 33.44 -21.19 -76.19
C ASN A 81 33.07 -21.68 -77.61
N GLN A 82 33.23 -20.83 -78.64
CA GLN A 82 33.05 -21.21 -80.05
C GLN A 82 34.23 -22.00 -80.63
N GLN A 83 35.16 -22.49 -79.79
CA GLN A 83 36.38 -23.20 -80.14
C GLN A 83 37.39 -22.42 -81.02
N GLN A 84 37.18 -21.12 -81.23
CA GLN A 84 38.08 -20.23 -81.96
C GLN A 84 39.24 -19.76 -81.06
N LEU A 85 40.45 -19.70 -81.61
CA LEU A 85 41.63 -19.15 -80.95
C LEU A 85 41.61 -17.63 -81.04
N CYS A 86 41.70 -16.98 -79.89
CA CYS A 86 41.77 -15.54 -79.74
C CYS A 86 43.02 -15.19 -78.93
N GLN A 87 43.54 -13.99 -79.14
CA GLN A 87 44.64 -13.47 -78.35
C GLN A 87 44.29 -12.13 -77.69
N VAL A 88 44.77 -11.94 -76.47
CA VAL A 88 44.73 -10.67 -75.73
C VAL A 88 46.14 -10.15 -75.58
N ILE A 89 46.38 -8.95 -76.07
CA ILE A 89 47.66 -8.26 -75.90
C ILE A 89 47.55 -7.23 -74.76
N LEU A 90 48.48 -7.29 -73.83
CA LEU A 90 48.75 -6.23 -72.84
C LEU A 90 50.01 -5.47 -73.25
N ALA A 91 49.92 -4.15 -73.25
CA ALA A 91 51.03 -3.23 -73.46
C ALA A 91 50.99 -2.07 -72.45
N PRO A 92 52.12 -1.39 -72.20
CA PRO A 92 52.14 -0.25 -71.29
C PRO A 92 51.34 0.91 -71.89
N ALA A 93 50.64 1.67 -71.03
CA ALA A 93 50.00 2.90 -71.46
C ALA A 93 51.04 3.97 -71.82
N ILE A 94 50.72 4.84 -72.80
CA ILE A 94 51.62 5.89 -73.30
C ILE A 94 52.02 6.88 -72.18
N GLU A 95 51.14 7.07 -71.19
CA GLU A 95 51.33 7.95 -70.03
C GLU A 95 52.15 7.32 -68.89
N GLY A 96 52.64 6.08 -69.07
CA GLY A 96 53.48 5.38 -68.09
C GLY A 96 52.77 4.99 -66.79
N LYS A 97 51.44 5.16 -66.73
CA LYS A 97 50.56 4.72 -65.64
C LYS A 97 49.38 3.96 -66.23
N GLY A 98 49.33 2.67 -65.98
CA GLY A 98 48.30 1.76 -66.49
C GLY A 98 48.80 0.82 -67.59
N VAL A 99 48.02 -0.23 -67.82
CA VAL A 99 48.16 -1.14 -68.95
C VAL A 99 46.95 -1.01 -69.86
N ASN A 100 47.18 -1.18 -71.16
CA ASN A 100 46.12 -1.22 -72.16
C ASN A 100 45.97 -2.64 -72.71
N TYR A 101 44.73 -3.04 -72.93
CA TYR A 101 44.37 -4.34 -73.48
C TYR A 101 43.85 -4.22 -74.91
N ARG A 102 44.10 -5.24 -75.74
CA ARG A 102 43.48 -5.40 -77.05
C ARG A 102 43.19 -6.86 -77.31
N PHE A 103 41.97 -7.17 -77.75
CA PHE A 103 41.63 -8.50 -78.26
C PHE A 103 41.81 -8.57 -79.77
N ILE A 104 42.24 -9.73 -80.25
CA ILE A 104 42.42 -10.04 -81.67
C ILE A 104 41.87 -11.44 -81.91
N HIS A 105 41.06 -11.56 -82.96
CA HIS A 105 40.46 -12.83 -83.37
C HIS A 105 41.39 -13.58 -84.33
N ARG A 106 42.57 -13.99 -83.83
CA ARG A 106 43.59 -14.76 -84.57
C ARG A 106 44.46 -15.52 -83.57
N GLU A 107 45.03 -16.63 -84.03
CA GLU A 107 46.10 -17.35 -83.34
C GLU A 107 47.37 -16.48 -83.23
N PHE A 108 48.20 -16.73 -82.21
CA PHE A 108 49.47 -16.03 -82.05
C PHE A 108 50.50 -16.51 -83.09
N GLU A 109 51.02 -15.55 -83.87
CA GLU A 109 52.12 -15.75 -84.82
C GLU A 109 53.19 -14.69 -84.55
N LEU A 110 54.45 -15.11 -84.38
CA LEU A 110 55.52 -14.21 -83.94
C LEU A 110 55.84 -13.12 -84.98
N ASP A 111 55.67 -13.41 -86.26
CA ASP A 111 55.95 -12.51 -87.37
C ASP A 111 55.01 -11.29 -87.39
N ASP A 112 53.81 -11.38 -86.80
CA ASP A 112 52.86 -10.25 -86.69
C ASP A 112 53.38 -9.13 -85.77
N PHE A 113 54.35 -9.43 -84.89
CA PHE A 113 54.83 -8.52 -83.84
C PHE A 113 56.23 -7.96 -84.12
N ILE A 114 56.96 -8.53 -85.09
CA ILE A 114 58.33 -8.15 -85.43
C ILE A 114 58.33 -7.39 -86.77
N TYR A 115 59.26 -6.45 -86.96
CA TYR A 115 59.50 -5.94 -88.31
C TYR A 115 60.14 -7.02 -89.19
N ASN A 116 59.46 -7.40 -90.28
CA ASN A 116 60.00 -8.31 -91.29
C ASN A 116 61.40 -7.86 -91.75
N GLN A 117 62.41 -8.72 -91.55
CA GLN A 117 63.79 -8.47 -92.00
C GLN A 117 63.94 -8.41 -93.53
N SER A 118 62.87 -8.66 -94.31
CA SER A 118 62.87 -8.51 -95.77
C SER A 118 62.84 -7.05 -96.25
N ALA A 119 62.58 -6.07 -95.36
CA ALA A 119 62.50 -4.64 -95.71
C ALA A 119 63.71 -3.79 -95.24
N GLN A 120 64.73 -4.38 -94.60
CA GLN A 120 65.96 -3.69 -94.19
C GLN A 120 67.19 -4.23 -94.94
N LYS A 121 67.18 -4.12 -96.27
CA LYS A 121 68.43 -3.87 -97.00
C LYS A 121 68.71 -2.38 -96.88
N ASN A 122 69.69 -2.04 -96.06
CA ASN A 122 70.34 -0.74 -95.84
C ASN A 122 70.25 -0.31 -94.38
N GLU A 123 71.09 -0.91 -93.53
CA GLU A 123 72.10 -0.18 -92.75
C GLU A 123 72.93 -1.19 -91.95
N GLN A 124 74.25 -1.04 -92.05
CA GLN A 124 75.23 -2.00 -91.57
C GLN A 124 75.39 -1.94 -90.05
N VAL A 125 75.25 -3.13 -89.45
CA VAL A 125 76.06 -3.75 -88.39
C VAL A 125 77.09 -2.86 -87.69
N GLU A 126 76.87 -2.61 -86.40
CA GLU A 126 77.86 -2.84 -85.34
C GLU A 126 77.18 -2.73 -83.96
N ASN A 127 77.01 -3.89 -83.29
CA ASN A 127 77.19 -4.09 -81.84
C ASN A 127 76.55 -5.43 -81.43
N LYS A 128 77.41 -6.44 -81.31
CA LYS A 128 77.11 -7.77 -80.74
C LYS A 128 77.04 -7.66 -79.22
N THR A 129 75.90 -7.24 -78.70
CA THR A 129 75.54 -7.47 -77.29
C THR A 129 74.02 -7.44 -77.19
N SER A 130 73.42 -8.60 -76.89
CA SER A 130 71.99 -8.81 -76.63
C SER A 130 71.06 -8.47 -77.81
N LYS A 131 70.73 -9.46 -78.65
CA LYS A 131 69.66 -9.37 -79.66
C LYS A 131 68.32 -8.99 -78.99
N GLN A 132 68.03 -7.70 -78.86
CA GLN A 132 66.67 -7.22 -78.58
C GLN A 132 65.91 -7.24 -79.90
N LEU A 133 64.81 -7.99 -79.94
CA LEU A 133 63.90 -8.02 -81.09
C LEU A 133 63.27 -6.64 -81.24
N LYS A 134 63.43 -5.98 -82.40
CA LYS A 134 62.69 -4.75 -82.71
C LYS A 134 61.24 -5.12 -82.99
N CYS A 135 60.37 -4.95 -82.01
CA CYS A 135 58.94 -5.22 -82.12
C CYS A 135 58.16 -3.94 -82.46
N MET A 136 57.05 -4.10 -83.16
CA MET A 136 56.14 -3.00 -83.51
C MET A 136 55.51 -2.40 -82.25
N THR A 137 55.17 -1.11 -82.27
CA THR A 137 54.36 -0.50 -81.21
C THR A 137 52.88 -0.90 -81.33
N MET A 138 52.11 -0.78 -80.24
CA MET A 138 50.67 -1.09 -80.23
C MET A 138 49.84 -0.25 -81.25
N ALA A 139 50.33 0.92 -81.65
CA ALA A 139 49.71 1.76 -82.69
C ALA A 139 50.00 1.23 -84.11
N GLU A 140 51.22 0.76 -84.36
CA GLU A 140 51.63 0.17 -85.64
C GLU A 140 51.00 -1.21 -85.83
N LEU A 141 50.94 -2.01 -84.78
CA LEU A 141 50.25 -3.31 -84.78
C LEU A 141 48.78 -3.16 -85.14
N ARG A 142 48.11 -2.08 -84.70
CA ARG A 142 46.74 -1.78 -85.15
C ARG A 142 46.65 -1.56 -86.67
N ARG A 143 47.65 -0.90 -87.26
CA ARG A 143 47.69 -0.63 -88.70
C ARG A 143 47.94 -1.92 -89.48
N ALA A 144 48.87 -2.76 -89.01
CA ALA A 144 49.15 -4.07 -89.59
C ALA A 144 47.90 -4.97 -89.57
N LEU A 145 47.20 -5.06 -88.43
CA LEU A 145 45.97 -5.85 -88.31
C LEU A 145 44.82 -5.34 -89.17
N LYS A 146 44.76 -4.03 -89.41
CA LYS A 146 43.78 -3.43 -90.33
C LYS A 146 44.11 -3.74 -91.79
N GLN A 147 45.39 -3.88 -92.14
CA GLN A 147 45.82 -4.29 -93.48
C GLN A 147 45.57 -5.78 -93.74
N SER A 148 45.66 -6.61 -92.72
CA SER A 148 45.39 -8.06 -92.78
C SER A 148 43.92 -8.44 -92.56
N ASP A 149 43.01 -7.47 -92.50
CA ASP A 149 41.56 -7.63 -92.27
C ASP A 149 41.18 -8.51 -91.05
N VAL A 150 41.94 -8.39 -89.96
CA VAL A 150 41.70 -9.16 -88.73
C VAL A 150 40.82 -8.37 -87.75
N VAL A 151 39.77 -9.02 -87.22
CA VAL A 151 38.87 -8.43 -86.21
C VAL A 151 39.65 -8.17 -84.92
N HIS A 152 39.71 -6.90 -84.53
CA HIS A 152 40.42 -6.44 -83.35
C HIS A 152 39.66 -5.34 -82.60
N THR A 153 39.89 -5.24 -81.30
CA THR A 153 39.27 -4.19 -80.48
C THR A 153 40.07 -2.89 -80.52
N ARG A 154 39.42 -1.81 -80.08
CA ARG A 154 40.14 -0.59 -79.64
C ARG A 154 41.02 -0.90 -78.42
N LEU A 155 41.82 0.08 -78.00
CA LEU A 155 42.49 -0.01 -76.71
C LEU A 155 41.44 0.02 -75.59
N LEU A 156 41.53 -0.96 -74.71
CA LEU A 156 40.63 -1.18 -73.60
C LEU A 156 41.38 -0.95 -72.29
N ASN A 157 40.71 -0.32 -71.34
CA ASN A 157 41.20 -0.22 -69.96
C ASN A 157 40.89 -1.53 -69.21
N THR A 158 41.55 -1.79 -68.08
CA THR A 158 41.36 -3.01 -67.26
C THR A 158 39.89 -3.26 -66.90
N LYS A 159 39.10 -2.21 -66.63
CA LYS A 159 37.65 -2.33 -66.38
C LYS A 159 36.88 -2.85 -67.59
N GLU A 160 37.19 -2.34 -68.77
CA GLU A 160 36.52 -2.72 -70.02
C GLU A 160 36.96 -4.11 -70.48
N PHE A 161 38.25 -4.43 -70.30
CA PHE A 161 38.78 -5.78 -70.49
C PHE A 161 38.06 -6.81 -69.60
N ARG A 162 37.95 -6.54 -68.30
CA ARG A 162 37.23 -7.38 -67.34
C ARG A 162 35.78 -7.60 -67.78
N ALA A 163 35.10 -6.52 -68.17
CA ALA A 163 33.71 -6.58 -68.62
C ALA A 163 33.53 -7.53 -69.84
N ILE A 164 34.48 -7.52 -70.78
CA ILE A 164 34.46 -8.36 -71.98
C ILE A 164 34.80 -9.83 -71.65
N ILE A 165 35.92 -10.10 -70.97
CA ILE A 165 36.39 -11.48 -70.76
C ILE A 165 35.45 -12.29 -69.84
N GLN A 166 34.86 -11.64 -68.83
CA GLN A 166 33.93 -12.26 -67.87
C GLN A 166 32.46 -12.24 -68.35
N ASN A 167 32.17 -11.57 -69.47
CA ASN A 167 30.81 -11.28 -69.93
C ASN A 167 29.95 -10.59 -68.84
N ASP A 168 30.53 -9.64 -68.09
CA ASP A 168 29.81 -9.01 -66.99
C ASP A 168 28.83 -7.93 -67.47
N ARG A 169 27.55 -8.30 -67.50
CA ARG A 169 26.45 -7.44 -67.97
C ARG A 169 26.30 -6.13 -67.20
N SER A 170 26.66 -6.08 -65.91
CA SER A 170 26.53 -4.84 -65.11
C SER A 170 27.60 -3.84 -65.55
N LEU A 171 28.86 -4.27 -65.57
CA LEU A 171 29.97 -3.44 -66.04
C LEU A 171 29.82 -3.02 -67.51
N ILE A 172 29.33 -3.92 -68.38
CA ILE A 172 29.01 -3.60 -69.78
C ILE A 172 27.94 -2.50 -69.87
N ASN A 173 26.90 -2.58 -69.02
CA ASN A 173 25.79 -1.63 -69.02
C ASN A 173 26.13 -0.28 -68.37
N THR A 174 27.16 -0.20 -67.52
CA THR A 174 27.60 1.07 -66.90
C THR A 174 28.56 1.86 -67.80
N GLY A 175 29.29 1.20 -68.71
CA GLY A 175 30.28 1.84 -69.59
C GLY A 175 29.67 2.85 -70.58
N LYS A 176 30.47 3.82 -71.05
CA LYS A 176 30.04 4.78 -72.08
C LYS A 176 29.82 4.13 -73.46
N ASN A 177 30.60 3.09 -73.78
CA ASN A 177 30.61 2.40 -75.08
C ASN A 177 29.87 1.04 -75.02
N LYS A 178 28.61 1.05 -74.56
CA LYS A 178 27.85 -0.19 -74.24
C LYS A 178 27.69 -1.12 -75.44
N ASN A 179 27.41 -0.58 -76.62
CA ASN A 179 27.14 -1.37 -77.83
C ASN A 179 28.41 -2.11 -78.31
N ASP A 180 29.54 -1.42 -78.35
CA ASP A 180 30.84 -2.01 -78.70
C ASP A 180 31.26 -3.07 -77.68
N LEU A 181 31.10 -2.79 -76.38
CA LEU A 181 31.44 -3.75 -75.32
C LEU A 181 30.57 -5.01 -75.38
N ARG A 182 29.27 -4.89 -75.73
CA ARG A 182 28.39 -6.05 -75.96
C ARG A 182 28.83 -6.86 -77.18
N LEU A 183 29.20 -6.19 -78.28
CA LEU A 183 29.67 -6.86 -79.49
C LEU A 183 30.98 -7.61 -79.23
N PHE A 184 31.94 -6.95 -78.57
CA PHE A 184 33.22 -7.56 -78.21
C PHE A 184 33.05 -8.67 -77.17
N ALA A 185 32.17 -8.53 -76.18
CA ALA A 185 31.85 -9.60 -75.24
C ALA A 185 31.33 -10.83 -75.98
N ARG A 186 30.41 -10.69 -76.95
CA ARG A 186 29.91 -11.82 -77.74
C ARG A 186 31.00 -12.54 -78.55
N GLN A 187 32.03 -11.83 -79.00
CA GLN A 187 33.10 -12.37 -79.85
C GLN A 187 34.31 -12.91 -79.05
N PHE A 188 34.60 -12.32 -77.88
CA PHE A 188 35.85 -12.53 -77.15
C PHE A 188 35.69 -13.02 -75.70
N SER A 189 34.47 -13.16 -75.17
CA SER A 189 34.25 -13.70 -73.81
C SER A 189 34.82 -15.11 -73.63
N LEU A 190 34.96 -15.60 -72.41
CA LEU A 190 35.21 -17.03 -72.15
C LEU A 190 33.92 -17.86 -72.11
N CYS A 191 32.77 -17.20 -71.95
CA CYS A 191 31.47 -17.81 -71.71
C CYS A 191 30.52 -17.71 -72.89
N ASP A 192 29.51 -18.58 -72.87
CA ASP A 192 28.35 -18.43 -73.72
C ASP A 192 27.56 -17.15 -73.41
N THR A 193 26.81 -16.67 -74.39
CA THR A 193 26.04 -15.41 -74.35
C THR A 193 25.04 -15.33 -73.18
N GLY A 194 24.59 -16.48 -72.68
CA GLY A 194 23.69 -16.60 -71.54
C GLY A 194 24.35 -16.57 -70.15
N GLN A 195 25.66 -16.87 -70.04
CA GLN A 195 26.35 -17.06 -68.77
C GLN A 195 27.40 -15.96 -68.51
N THR A 196 27.66 -15.70 -67.24
CA THR A 196 28.63 -14.67 -66.80
C THR A 196 29.58 -15.26 -65.77
N LEU A 197 30.89 -15.08 -65.94
CA LEU A 197 31.92 -15.47 -64.96
C LEU A 197 32.28 -14.27 -64.08
N ARG A 198 31.28 -13.68 -63.43
CA ARG A 198 31.50 -12.57 -62.49
C ARG A 198 32.41 -13.04 -61.35
N HIS A 199 33.32 -12.17 -60.94
CA HIS A 199 34.22 -12.37 -59.80
C HIS A 199 35.19 -13.56 -59.91
N ILE A 200 35.36 -14.18 -61.09
CA ILE A 200 36.34 -15.26 -61.32
C ILE A 200 37.78 -14.81 -61.01
N GLU A 201 38.08 -13.52 -61.14
CA GLU A 201 39.37 -12.96 -60.78
C GLU A 201 39.67 -13.06 -59.27
N LYS A 202 38.62 -13.01 -58.43
CA LYS A 202 38.76 -13.15 -56.97
C LYS A 202 39.08 -14.60 -56.60
N LEU A 203 38.44 -15.57 -57.26
CA LEU A 203 38.72 -16.99 -57.07
C LEU A 203 40.16 -17.34 -57.48
N THR A 204 40.58 -16.90 -58.67
CA THR A 204 41.94 -17.16 -59.17
C THR A 204 43.01 -16.48 -58.31
N ARG A 205 42.72 -15.28 -57.78
CA ARG A 205 43.58 -14.62 -56.79
C ARG A 205 43.64 -15.38 -55.46
N ALA A 206 42.52 -15.88 -54.95
CA ALA A 206 42.49 -16.65 -53.70
C ALA A 206 43.31 -17.95 -53.81
N VAL A 207 43.18 -18.66 -54.93
CA VAL A 207 43.99 -19.85 -55.24
C VAL A 207 45.48 -19.50 -55.32
N HIS A 208 45.84 -18.40 -55.98
CA HIS A 208 47.24 -17.97 -56.11
C HIS A 208 47.85 -17.51 -54.77
N SER A 209 47.08 -16.83 -53.92
CA SER A 209 47.56 -16.29 -52.63
C SER A 209 47.70 -17.35 -51.54
N LYS A 210 47.27 -18.60 -51.77
CA LYS A 210 47.26 -19.69 -50.77
C LYS A 210 46.56 -19.32 -49.45
N GLU A 211 45.68 -18.32 -49.46
CA GLU A 211 44.90 -17.89 -48.31
C GLU A 211 43.49 -18.47 -48.41
N GLY A 212 43.37 -19.77 -48.12
CA GLY A 212 42.11 -20.48 -47.97
C GLY A 212 41.41 -20.18 -46.64
N LYS A 213 41.25 -18.90 -46.27
CA LYS A 213 40.48 -18.50 -45.09
C LYS A 213 38.99 -18.47 -45.42
N MET A 214 38.19 -19.13 -44.59
CA MET A 214 36.73 -19.19 -44.72
C MET A 214 36.08 -17.79 -44.75
N GLU A 215 36.75 -16.80 -44.15
CA GLU A 215 36.33 -15.39 -44.15
C GLU A 215 36.39 -14.75 -45.55
N THR A 216 37.42 -15.04 -46.35
CA THR A 216 37.54 -14.51 -47.72
C THR A 216 36.48 -15.13 -48.65
N ILE A 217 36.16 -16.40 -48.44
CA ILE A 217 35.08 -17.10 -49.16
C ILE A 217 33.71 -16.55 -48.73
N LYS A 218 33.47 -16.35 -47.43
CA LYS A 218 32.23 -15.74 -46.91
C LYS A 218 32.03 -14.32 -47.42
N ALA A 219 33.07 -13.48 -47.40
CA ALA A 219 33.00 -12.13 -47.94
C ALA A 219 32.78 -12.11 -49.47
N MET A 220 33.34 -13.10 -50.19
CA MET A 220 33.11 -13.25 -51.62
C MET A 220 31.67 -13.69 -51.93
N ILE A 221 31.14 -14.67 -51.21
CA ILE A 221 29.74 -15.12 -51.35
C ILE A 221 28.77 -14.01 -50.94
N ALA A 222 29.06 -13.28 -49.86
CA ALA A 222 28.26 -12.13 -49.44
C ALA A 222 28.25 -11.02 -50.51
N ALA A 223 29.39 -10.71 -51.12
CA ALA A 223 29.45 -9.74 -52.22
C ALA A 223 28.71 -10.23 -53.48
N ILE A 224 28.73 -11.54 -53.77
CA ILE A 224 27.94 -12.13 -54.86
C ILE A 224 26.43 -12.03 -54.55
N LEU A 225 26.01 -12.35 -53.32
CA LEU A 225 24.62 -12.28 -52.89
C LEU A 225 24.07 -10.84 -52.85
N GLU A 226 24.87 -9.88 -52.38
CA GLU A 226 24.52 -8.45 -52.38
C GLU A 226 24.34 -7.90 -53.80
N GLU A 227 25.21 -8.30 -54.76
CA GLU A 227 25.13 -7.84 -56.16
C GLU A 227 24.06 -8.57 -56.99
N ASP A 228 23.72 -9.83 -56.65
CA ASP A 228 22.61 -10.58 -57.25
C ASP A 228 21.23 -10.18 -56.67
N GLY A 229 21.20 -9.17 -55.79
CA GLY A 229 19.97 -8.53 -55.34
C GLY A 229 19.30 -9.20 -54.13
N VAL A 230 20.01 -10.10 -53.43
CA VAL A 230 19.56 -10.60 -52.12
C VAL A 230 19.92 -9.54 -51.07
N THR A 231 18.98 -8.63 -50.81
CA THR A 231 19.16 -7.56 -49.82
C THR A 231 19.19 -8.13 -48.41
N THR A 232 20.33 -8.04 -47.73
CA THR A 232 20.38 -8.06 -46.26
C THR A 232 19.81 -6.73 -45.74
N PRO A 233 19.12 -6.70 -44.59
CA PRO A 233 18.54 -5.46 -44.06
C PRO A 233 19.66 -4.50 -43.64
N ALA A 234 19.96 -3.51 -44.48
CA ALA A 234 20.89 -2.44 -44.16
C ALA A 234 20.22 -1.45 -43.18
N TYR A 235 20.73 -1.37 -41.95
CA TYR A 235 20.41 -0.26 -41.05
C TYR A 235 21.11 1.00 -41.54
N ASN A 236 20.44 1.78 -42.40
CA ASN A 236 20.83 3.16 -42.63
C ASN A 236 20.42 3.98 -41.40
N LEU A 237 21.36 4.18 -40.46
CA LEU A 237 21.17 5.13 -39.36
C LEU A 237 21.31 6.55 -39.92
N ASP A 238 20.19 7.25 -40.06
CA ASP A 238 20.15 8.67 -40.43
C ASP A 238 20.93 9.50 -39.41
N PRO A 239 21.91 10.34 -39.83
CA PRO A 239 22.66 11.21 -38.93
C PRO A 239 21.74 12.11 -38.08
N LYS A 240 20.62 12.57 -38.68
CA LYS A 240 19.61 13.35 -37.96
C LYS A 240 18.89 12.56 -36.87
N LYS A 241 18.66 11.25 -37.09
CA LYS A 241 18.09 10.38 -36.05
C LYS A 241 19.10 10.11 -34.95
N VAL A 242 20.39 10.02 -35.29
CA VAL A 242 21.46 9.90 -34.30
C VAL A 242 21.61 11.18 -33.48
N ASP A 243 21.55 12.37 -34.10
CA ASP A 243 21.58 13.65 -33.38
C ASP A 243 20.33 13.85 -32.52
N ASN A 244 19.15 13.48 -33.03
CA ASN A 244 17.92 13.46 -32.24
C ASN A 244 18.06 12.49 -31.07
N TRP A 245 18.60 11.30 -31.29
CA TRP A 245 18.81 10.31 -30.23
C TRP A 245 19.83 10.79 -29.19
N ILE A 246 20.89 11.48 -29.61
CA ILE A 246 21.85 12.11 -28.68
C ILE A 246 21.16 13.23 -27.89
N SER A 247 20.29 14.01 -28.53
CA SER A 247 19.50 15.04 -27.83
C SER A 247 18.50 14.42 -26.85
N GLU A 248 17.86 13.31 -27.22
CA GLU A 248 16.97 12.51 -26.36
C GLU A 248 17.75 11.91 -25.19
N CYS A 249 18.94 11.35 -25.41
CA CYS A 249 19.79 10.86 -24.33
C CYS A 249 20.22 11.99 -23.38
N LYS A 250 20.53 13.19 -23.88
CA LYS A 250 20.83 14.36 -23.05
C LYS A 250 19.59 14.84 -22.27
N LEU A 251 18.42 14.79 -22.89
CA LEU A 251 17.15 15.09 -22.23
C LEU A 251 16.84 14.05 -21.15
N VAL A 252 17.09 12.77 -21.40
CA VAL A 252 16.94 11.69 -20.41
C VAL A 252 17.92 11.87 -19.26
N GLN A 253 19.18 12.21 -19.51
CA GLN A 253 20.15 12.53 -18.45
C GLN A 253 19.75 13.77 -17.64
N GLY A 254 19.25 14.82 -18.30
CA GLY A 254 18.69 15.99 -17.62
C GLY A 254 17.44 15.66 -16.80
N PHE A 255 16.59 14.77 -17.31
CA PHE A 255 15.42 14.26 -16.61
C PHE A 255 15.82 13.39 -15.42
N GLU A 256 16.83 12.53 -15.53
CA GLU A 256 17.37 11.74 -14.42
C GLU A 256 17.91 12.62 -13.30
N ALA A 257 18.55 13.75 -13.63
CA ALA A 257 19.00 14.73 -12.64
C ALA A 257 17.82 15.44 -11.93
N MET A 258 16.71 15.70 -12.63
CA MET A 258 15.49 16.30 -12.06
C MET A 258 14.51 15.28 -11.48
N ARG A 259 14.69 13.99 -11.72
CA ARG A 259 13.86 12.89 -11.23
C ARG A 259 13.64 12.91 -9.72
N PRO A 260 14.65 13.11 -8.85
CA PRO A 260 14.40 13.17 -7.41
C PRO A 260 13.52 14.36 -7.00
N ASP A 261 13.55 15.47 -7.74
CA ASP A 261 12.66 16.61 -7.47
C ASP A 261 11.26 16.37 -8.04
N PHE A 262 11.15 15.62 -9.14
CA PHE A 262 9.87 15.16 -9.67
C PHE A 262 9.21 14.14 -8.72
N ASP A 263 9.98 13.22 -8.14
CA ASP A 263 9.49 12.25 -7.15
C ASP A 263 8.99 12.97 -5.87
N LYS A 264 9.68 14.04 -5.45
CA LYS A 264 9.20 14.91 -4.35
C LYS A 264 7.91 15.64 -4.73
N LEU A 265 7.86 16.24 -5.92
CA LEU A 265 6.65 16.92 -6.41
C LEU A 265 5.48 15.95 -6.55
N GLU A 266 5.73 14.71 -6.98
CA GLU A 266 4.70 13.67 -7.07
C GLU A 266 4.20 13.28 -5.68
N LEU A 267 5.11 13.15 -4.70
CA LEU A 267 4.74 12.90 -3.30
C LEU A 267 3.93 14.06 -2.70
N GLU A 268 4.35 15.31 -2.92
CA GLU A 268 3.62 16.50 -2.47
C GLU A 268 2.25 16.62 -3.16
N ASN A 269 2.16 16.31 -4.45
CA ASN A 269 0.89 16.31 -5.18
C ASN A 269 -0.05 15.20 -4.71
N GLN A 270 0.46 14.00 -4.43
CA GLN A 270 -0.32 12.92 -3.81
C GLN A 270 -0.83 13.31 -2.43
N GLN A 271 -0.01 13.99 -1.62
CA GLN A 271 -0.43 14.54 -0.33
C GLN A 271 -1.54 15.59 -0.52
N LEU A 272 -1.38 16.51 -1.47
CA LEU A 272 -2.38 17.53 -1.77
C LEU A 272 -3.72 16.91 -2.20
N ILE A 273 -3.70 15.95 -3.11
CA ILE A 273 -4.91 15.19 -3.54
C ILE A 273 -5.55 14.49 -2.34
N SER A 274 -4.75 13.89 -1.46
CA SER A 274 -5.30 13.22 -0.26
C SER A 274 -5.95 14.22 0.70
N CYS A 275 -5.39 15.41 0.87
CA CYS A 275 -5.97 16.49 1.66
C CYS A 275 -7.25 17.03 1.02
N GLU A 276 -7.29 17.20 -0.30
CA GLU A 276 -8.51 17.62 -1.01
C GLU A 276 -9.63 16.58 -0.88
N GLN A 277 -9.32 15.29 -0.98
CA GLN A 277 -10.30 14.22 -0.75
C GLN A 277 -10.82 14.20 0.69
N GLN A 278 -9.94 14.43 1.67
CA GLN A 278 -10.35 14.57 3.07
C GLN A 278 -11.26 15.77 3.28
N LEU A 279 -10.91 16.92 2.70
CA LEU A 279 -11.73 18.13 2.79
C LEU A 279 -13.08 17.94 2.11
N MET A 280 -13.13 17.29 0.95
CA MET A 280 -14.38 16.96 0.26
C MET A 280 -15.25 16.02 1.10
N GLY A 281 -14.65 14.98 1.70
CA GLY A 281 -15.37 14.07 2.59
C GLY A 281 -15.92 14.77 3.84
N LEU A 282 -15.14 15.69 4.43
CA LEU A 282 -15.57 16.52 5.56
C LEU A 282 -16.66 17.51 5.15
N GLU A 283 -16.60 18.10 3.96
CA GLU A 283 -17.62 19.01 3.45
C GLU A 283 -18.94 18.26 3.22
N GLU A 284 -18.92 17.10 2.58
CA GLU A 284 -20.11 16.25 2.41
C GLU A 284 -20.69 15.82 3.77
N GLY A 285 -19.82 15.42 4.70
CA GLY A 285 -20.21 15.09 6.08
C GLY A 285 -20.89 16.27 6.77
N TYR A 286 -20.28 17.45 6.72
CA TYR A 286 -20.84 18.68 7.29
C TYR A 286 -22.16 19.08 6.66
N GLN A 287 -22.31 18.95 5.34
CA GLN A 287 -23.59 19.24 4.66
C GLN A 287 -24.69 18.27 5.11
N ARG A 288 -24.39 16.98 5.25
CA ARG A 288 -25.34 15.98 5.78
C ARG A 288 -25.71 16.29 7.23
N ASP A 289 -24.72 16.51 8.09
CA ASP A 289 -24.94 16.82 9.50
C ASP A 289 -25.76 18.10 9.67
N ARG A 290 -25.46 19.14 8.89
CA ARG A 290 -26.25 20.38 8.87
C ARG A 290 -27.70 20.13 8.48
N SER A 291 -27.95 19.30 7.46
CA SER A 291 -29.31 18.97 7.04
C SER A 291 -30.08 18.19 8.11
N LEU A 292 -29.40 17.26 8.79
CA LEU A 292 -29.98 16.43 9.85
C LEU A 292 -30.25 17.23 11.13
N GLN A 293 -29.34 18.13 11.51
CA GLN A 293 -29.56 19.07 12.62
C GLN A 293 -30.72 20.03 12.34
N TRP A 294 -30.87 20.49 11.10
CA TRP A 294 -32.00 21.31 10.70
C TRP A 294 -33.32 20.55 10.82
N GLN A 295 -33.39 19.30 10.32
CA GLN A 295 -34.56 18.43 10.48
C GLN A 295 -34.90 18.19 11.95
N GLN A 296 -33.91 17.84 12.78
CA GLN A 296 -34.11 17.67 14.23
C GLN A 296 -34.61 18.95 14.90
N GLN A 297 -34.13 20.11 14.48
CA GLN A 297 -34.61 21.38 15.01
C GLN A 297 -36.08 21.64 14.62
N GLU A 298 -36.48 21.29 13.40
CA GLU A 298 -37.87 21.35 12.93
C GLU A 298 -38.76 20.41 13.76
N GLU A 299 -38.38 19.13 13.89
CA GLU A 299 -39.10 18.13 14.68
C GLU A 299 -39.21 18.53 16.16
N ASN A 300 -38.14 19.08 16.74
CA ASN A 300 -38.16 19.58 18.11
C ASN A 300 -39.07 20.81 18.28
N LYS A 301 -39.17 21.68 17.27
CA LYS A 301 -40.13 22.80 17.30
C LYS A 301 -41.56 22.30 17.20
N ASP A 302 -41.81 21.32 16.34
CA ASP A 302 -43.14 20.73 16.16
C ASP A 302 -43.59 20.01 17.44
N THR A 303 -42.74 19.15 18.01
CA THR A 303 -43.03 18.47 19.29
C THR A 303 -43.22 19.45 20.44
N LEU A 304 -42.45 20.55 20.49
CA LEU A 304 -42.62 21.59 21.50
C LEU A 304 -43.93 22.37 21.30
N SER A 305 -44.38 22.55 20.06
CA SER A 305 -45.70 23.13 19.77
C SER A 305 -46.83 22.19 20.20
N GLU A 306 -46.72 20.88 19.92
CA GLU A 306 -47.70 19.88 20.36
C GLU A 306 -47.77 19.78 21.89
N LEU A 307 -46.62 19.83 22.57
CA LEU A 307 -46.57 19.80 24.03
C LEU A 307 -47.23 21.04 24.64
N LYS A 308 -47.00 22.23 24.06
CA LYS A 308 -47.70 23.44 24.47
C LYS A 308 -49.20 23.35 24.27
N GLU A 309 -49.65 22.77 23.16
CA GLU A 309 -51.09 22.54 22.94
C GLU A 309 -51.67 21.55 23.96
N LYS A 310 -50.94 20.46 24.27
CA LYS A 310 -51.33 19.48 25.29
C LYS A 310 -51.38 20.09 26.69
N GLU A 311 -50.40 20.92 27.05
CA GLU A 311 -50.36 21.66 28.32
C GLU A 311 -51.57 22.59 28.44
N LEU A 312 -51.87 23.36 27.40
CA LEU A 312 -52.99 24.29 27.39
C LEU A 312 -54.35 23.57 27.42
N LEU A 313 -54.45 22.38 26.83
CA LEU A 313 -55.62 21.49 26.96
C LEU A 313 -55.75 20.92 28.37
N LEU A 314 -54.65 20.51 28.99
CA LEU A 314 -54.63 19.99 30.37
C LEU A 314 -54.99 21.07 31.38
N GLU A 315 -54.47 22.30 31.24
CA GLU A 315 -54.87 23.44 32.06
C GLU A 315 -56.37 23.71 31.94
N LYS A 316 -56.92 23.77 30.71
CA LYS A 316 -58.36 23.94 30.50
C LYS A 316 -59.19 22.83 31.13
N ASN A 317 -58.76 21.58 31.00
CA ASN A 317 -59.45 20.44 31.60
C ASN A 317 -59.39 20.48 33.13
N TRP A 318 -58.24 20.87 33.70
CA TRP A 318 -58.08 21.01 35.14
C TRP A 318 -58.95 22.15 35.68
N ASP A 319 -58.97 23.31 35.01
CA ASP A 319 -59.84 24.43 35.38
C ASP A 319 -61.32 24.01 35.33
N SER A 320 -61.75 23.29 34.29
CA SER A 320 -63.12 22.79 34.23
C SER A 320 -63.46 21.80 35.34
N GLN A 321 -62.55 20.86 35.65
CA GLN A 321 -62.75 19.89 36.73
C GLN A 321 -62.77 20.58 38.11
N ARG A 322 -61.90 21.56 38.31
CA ARG A 322 -61.85 22.34 39.54
C ARG A 322 -63.14 23.13 39.74
N ASP A 323 -63.64 23.75 38.68
CA ASP A 323 -64.88 24.54 38.73
C ASP A 323 -66.11 23.62 38.93
N GLU A 324 -66.15 22.45 38.31
CA GLU A 324 -67.17 21.42 38.57
C GLU A 324 -67.15 20.96 40.04
N LEU A 325 -65.98 20.57 40.55
CA LEU A 325 -65.82 20.14 41.96
C LEU A 325 -66.17 21.28 42.93
N ASN A 326 -65.81 22.53 42.63
CA ASN A 326 -66.19 23.67 43.46
C ASN A 326 -67.70 23.91 43.46
N ASN A 327 -68.37 23.70 42.32
CA ASN A 327 -69.82 23.79 42.23
C ASN A 327 -70.48 22.67 43.05
N GLU A 328 -70.00 21.43 42.96
CA GLU A 328 -70.49 20.31 43.77
C GLU A 328 -70.25 20.53 45.27
N LEU A 329 -69.06 21.03 45.64
CA LEU A 329 -68.73 21.36 47.03
C LEU A 329 -69.61 22.49 47.56
N SER A 330 -69.92 23.48 46.72
CA SER A 330 -70.83 24.57 47.08
C SER A 330 -72.27 24.08 47.23
N ALA A 331 -72.73 23.18 46.36
CA ALA A 331 -74.04 22.56 46.44
C ALA A 331 -74.17 21.69 47.70
N THR A 332 -73.21 20.78 47.96
CA THR A 332 -73.21 19.93 49.15
C THR A 332 -73.10 20.72 50.45
N LYS A 333 -72.32 21.82 50.50
CA LYS A 333 -72.32 22.74 51.65
C LYS A 333 -73.66 23.44 51.85
N ALA A 334 -74.35 23.81 50.76
CA ALA A 334 -75.68 24.38 50.85
C ALA A 334 -76.69 23.35 51.38
N ASP A 335 -76.61 22.10 50.91
CA ASP A 335 -77.44 21.00 51.40
C ASP A 335 -77.17 20.70 52.88
N ILE A 336 -75.90 20.60 53.28
CA ILE A 336 -75.51 20.41 54.70
C ILE A 336 -76.12 21.52 55.56
N ARG A 337 -75.93 22.79 55.16
CA ARG A 337 -76.53 23.93 55.88
C ARG A 337 -78.06 23.89 55.92
N SER A 338 -78.71 23.36 54.87
CA SER A 338 -80.16 23.17 54.86
C SER A 338 -80.55 22.09 55.87
N THR A 339 -79.86 20.95 55.86
CA THR A 339 -80.14 19.84 56.78
C THR A 339 -79.81 20.18 58.23
N GLU A 340 -78.75 20.93 58.51
CA GLU A 340 -78.43 21.46 59.84
C GLU A 340 -79.55 22.39 60.32
N LYS A 341 -80.01 23.32 59.48
CA LYS A 341 -81.16 24.18 59.83
C LYS A 341 -82.43 23.39 60.08
N GLU A 342 -82.70 22.34 59.30
CA GLU A 342 -83.85 21.46 59.53
C GLU A 342 -83.70 20.68 60.85
N LEU A 343 -82.49 20.22 61.16
CA LEU A 343 -82.19 19.50 62.39
C LEU A 343 -82.32 20.41 63.62
N ASP A 344 -81.77 21.63 63.56
CA ASP A 344 -81.94 22.67 64.58
C ASP A 344 -83.43 22.97 64.82
N GLN A 345 -84.22 23.07 63.74
CA GLN A 345 -85.67 23.27 63.85
C GLN A 345 -86.37 22.09 64.53
N ILE A 346 -85.96 20.85 64.22
CA ILE A 346 -86.51 19.64 64.85
C ILE A 346 -86.10 19.58 66.33
N GLU A 347 -84.85 19.90 66.66
CA GLU A 347 -84.37 19.96 68.05
C GLU A 347 -85.07 21.06 68.85
N GLU A 348 -85.26 22.24 68.27
CA GLU A 348 -86.08 23.29 68.89
C GLU A 348 -87.51 22.83 69.11
N GLN A 349 -88.13 22.15 68.14
CA GLN A 349 -89.48 21.59 68.31
C GLN A 349 -89.52 20.53 69.41
N TYR A 350 -88.53 19.65 69.47
CA TYR A 350 -88.40 18.62 70.51
C TYR A 350 -88.22 19.24 71.90
N ASN A 351 -87.32 20.21 72.04
CA ASN A 351 -87.10 20.96 73.28
C ASN A 351 -88.37 21.70 73.71
N ARG A 352 -89.10 22.33 72.77
CA ARG A 352 -90.42 22.94 73.07
C ARG A 352 -91.45 21.91 73.56
N TYR A 353 -91.39 20.65 73.10
CA TYR A 353 -92.26 19.59 73.62
C TYR A 353 -91.82 19.09 75.00
N LEU A 354 -90.51 19.00 75.26
CA LEU A 354 -89.96 18.69 76.57
C LEU A 354 -90.28 19.79 77.60
N ASP A 355 -90.10 21.06 77.26
CA ASP A 355 -90.43 22.21 78.10
C ASP A 355 -91.92 22.24 78.48
N LYS A 356 -92.78 21.80 77.55
CA LYS A 356 -94.21 21.60 77.80
C LYS A 356 -94.54 20.34 78.60
N ASN A 357 -93.53 19.64 79.13
CA ASN A 357 -93.65 18.42 79.93
C ASN A 357 -94.58 17.37 79.30
N ILE A 358 -94.31 17.02 78.04
CA ILE A 358 -95.18 16.12 77.26
C ILE A 358 -95.42 14.75 77.93
N ASP A 359 -94.46 14.25 78.70
CA ASP A 359 -94.59 12.99 79.43
C ASP A 359 -95.56 13.11 80.61
N GLN A 360 -95.57 14.25 81.32
CA GLN A 360 -96.56 14.53 82.35
C GLN A 360 -97.94 14.72 81.71
N ILE A 361 -98.06 15.45 80.60
CA ILE A 361 -99.33 15.59 79.87
C ILE A 361 -99.86 14.23 79.41
N LYS A 362 -99.00 13.34 78.91
CA LYS A 362 -99.36 11.97 78.50
C LYS A 362 -99.79 11.10 79.68
N GLN A 363 -99.16 11.26 80.85
CA GLN A 363 -99.56 10.58 82.08
C GLN A 363 -100.87 11.15 82.64
N HIS A 364 -101.06 12.46 82.63
CA HIS A 364 -102.28 13.15 83.03
C HIS A 364 -103.46 12.79 82.13
N LEU A 365 -103.26 12.64 80.81
CA LEU A 365 -104.29 12.13 79.89
C LEU A 365 -104.74 10.70 80.24
N LYS A 366 -103.82 9.87 80.74
CA LYS A 366 -104.12 8.50 81.20
C LYS A 366 -104.78 8.48 82.59
N GLN A 367 -104.46 9.43 83.47
CA GLN A 367 -105.01 9.54 84.83
C GLN A 367 -106.31 10.36 84.91
N LEU A 368 -106.67 11.08 83.85
CA LEU A 368 -107.88 11.89 83.75
C LEU A 368 -109.20 11.19 84.12
N PRO A 369 -109.40 9.88 83.84
CA PRO A 369 -110.60 9.17 84.30
C PRO A 369 -110.64 8.99 85.82
N ILE A 370 -109.49 8.69 86.43
CA ILE A 370 -109.33 8.42 87.87
C ILE A 370 -109.53 9.72 88.66
N TRP A 371 -108.94 10.82 88.19
CA TRP A 371 -109.11 12.13 88.84
C TRP A 371 -110.54 12.64 88.78
N LYS A 372 -111.32 12.28 87.75
CA LYS A 372 -112.74 12.61 87.71
C LYS A 372 -113.53 11.85 88.77
N GLU A 373 -113.25 10.57 88.96
CA GLU A 373 -113.88 9.75 90.02
C GLU A 373 -113.45 10.19 91.43
N GLU A 374 -112.17 10.54 91.63
CA GLU A 374 -111.67 11.04 92.91
C GLU A 374 -112.27 12.39 93.30
N LEU A 375 -112.44 13.31 92.34
CA LEU A 375 -113.02 14.63 92.59
C LEU A 375 -114.51 14.54 92.96
N ASP A 376 -115.24 13.63 92.33
CA ASP A 376 -116.63 13.34 92.72
C ASP A 376 -116.68 12.73 94.14
N SER A 377 -115.78 11.81 94.50
CA SER A 377 -115.73 11.22 95.85
C SER A 377 -115.31 12.20 96.95
N LEU A 378 -114.39 13.12 96.66
CA LEU A 378 -113.91 14.14 97.60
C LEU A 378 -114.97 15.21 97.83
N ASN A 379 -115.71 15.62 96.80
CA ASN A 379 -116.84 16.53 96.98
C ASN A 379 -117.95 15.92 97.85
N ASP A 380 -118.19 14.61 97.72
CA ASP A 380 -119.14 13.89 98.56
C ASP A 380 -118.64 13.79 100.02
N GLN A 381 -117.33 13.56 100.25
CA GLN A 381 -116.73 13.56 101.59
C GLN A 381 -116.67 14.95 102.23
N GLN A 382 -116.40 16.00 101.45
CA GLN A 382 -116.34 17.38 101.94
C GLN A 382 -117.73 17.90 102.32
N ARG A 383 -118.79 17.46 101.61
CA ARG A 383 -120.18 17.73 102.01
C ARG A 383 -120.60 17.03 103.31
N LEU A 384 -120.00 15.88 103.64
CA LEU A 384 -120.27 15.13 104.87
C LEU A 384 -119.50 15.64 106.10
N MET A 385 -118.27 16.12 105.91
CA MET A 385 -117.40 16.60 107.00
C MET A 385 -117.65 18.06 107.40
N LEU A 386 -118.19 18.90 106.50
CA LEU A 386 -118.58 20.28 106.82
C LEU A 386 -119.92 20.42 107.55
N ALA A 387 -120.64 19.30 107.77
CA ALA A 387 -121.95 19.31 108.42
C ALA A 387 -121.90 19.33 109.96
N GLU A 388 -120.76 19.03 110.61
CA GLU A 388 -120.78 18.78 112.07
C GLU A 388 -119.99 19.73 112.99
N HIS A 389 -118.99 20.52 112.59
CA HIS A 389 -118.14 21.22 113.59
C HIS A 389 -117.78 22.67 113.21
N GLN A 390 -118.75 23.60 113.31
CA GLN A 390 -118.55 25.05 113.06
C GLN A 390 -118.34 25.93 114.30
N ASP A 391 -118.47 25.44 115.53
CA ASP A 391 -118.55 26.34 116.71
C ASP A 391 -117.44 26.22 117.78
N LEU A 392 -116.34 25.50 117.55
CA LEU A 392 -115.22 25.38 118.53
C LEU A 392 -113.83 25.82 118.03
N GLU A 393 -113.67 26.26 116.76
CA GLU A 393 -112.38 26.73 116.21
C GLU A 393 -112.07 28.21 116.51
N ALA A 394 -113.09 29.02 116.82
CA ALA A 394 -112.93 30.46 116.92
C ALA A 394 -112.24 30.95 118.22
N GLU A 395 -112.24 30.15 119.30
CA GLU A 395 -111.67 30.57 120.59
C GLU A 395 -110.23 30.08 120.84
N TYR A 396 -109.80 28.96 120.27
CA TYR A 396 -108.46 28.39 120.50
C TYR A 396 -107.35 29.09 119.69
N GLN A 397 -107.65 29.56 118.47
CA GLN A 397 -106.68 30.23 117.58
C GLN A 397 -106.23 31.61 118.09
N LYS A 398 -107.01 32.26 118.96
CA LYS A 398 -106.65 33.59 119.47
C LYS A 398 -105.52 33.57 120.51
N ARG A 399 -105.35 32.47 121.27
CA ARG A 399 -104.29 32.36 122.29
C ARG A 399 -102.95 31.84 121.75
N LEU A 400 -102.94 31.06 120.67
CA LEU A 400 -101.72 30.46 120.10
C LEU A 400 -100.88 31.45 119.27
N ASN A 401 -101.53 32.44 118.65
CA ASN A 401 -100.88 33.41 117.75
C ASN A 401 -100.06 34.50 118.45
N THR A 402 -100.20 34.68 119.77
CA THR A 402 -99.49 35.74 120.51
C THR A 402 -98.12 35.28 121.01
N ILE A 403 -97.98 34.00 121.40
CA ILE A 403 -96.73 33.44 121.95
C ILE A 403 -95.72 33.08 120.84
N ASN A 404 -96.16 32.64 119.66
CA ASN A 404 -95.28 32.31 118.52
C ASN A 404 -94.67 33.52 117.80
N ARG A 405 -95.23 34.73 118.00
CA ARG A 405 -94.80 35.91 117.23
C ARG A 405 -93.52 36.54 117.78
N GLN A 406 -93.19 36.33 119.05
CA GLN A 406 -92.06 36.98 119.73
C GLN A 406 -90.75 36.17 119.65
N LEU A 407 -90.81 34.83 119.49
CA LEU A 407 -89.61 33.97 119.43
C LEU A 407 -89.00 33.85 118.02
N ASN A 408 -89.84 33.92 116.96
CA ASN A 408 -89.39 33.74 115.58
C ASN A 408 -88.70 34.97 114.98
N GLN A 409 -88.87 36.15 115.56
CA GLN A 409 -88.28 37.38 115.02
C GLN A 409 -86.78 37.56 115.35
N SER A 410 -86.28 37.00 116.46
CA SER A 410 -84.88 37.18 116.88
C SER A 410 -83.91 36.14 116.31
N LEU A 411 -84.36 34.91 116.03
CA LEU A 411 -83.53 33.85 115.46
C LEU A 411 -83.37 33.97 113.93
N GLN A 412 -84.36 34.50 113.20
CA GLN A 412 -84.27 34.66 111.75
C GLN A 412 -83.21 35.68 111.31
N THR A 413 -82.92 36.70 112.11
CA THR A 413 -81.97 37.76 111.71
C THR A 413 -80.50 37.35 111.82
N LEU A 414 -80.12 36.50 112.77
CA LEU A 414 -78.71 36.11 112.99
C LEU A 414 -78.24 34.95 112.10
N ASP A 415 -79.13 34.00 111.77
CA ASP A 415 -78.79 32.88 110.87
C ASP A 415 -78.76 33.33 109.40
N GLN A 416 -79.58 34.31 109.00
CA GLN A 416 -79.57 34.87 107.64
C GLN A 416 -78.24 35.57 107.29
N ASP A 417 -77.65 36.30 108.23
CA ASP A 417 -76.40 37.04 107.99
C ASP A 417 -75.16 36.13 107.92
N LYS A 418 -75.16 35.02 108.66
CA LYS A 418 -74.05 34.06 108.68
C LYS A 418 -74.07 33.14 107.45
N ASP A 419 -75.24 32.66 107.05
CA ASP A 419 -75.38 31.82 105.86
C ASP A 419 -75.04 32.59 104.58
N GLN A 420 -75.38 33.88 104.50
CA GLN A 420 -74.99 34.74 103.38
C GLN A 420 -73.47 34.88 103.25
N LEU A 421 -72.73 35.09 104.35
CA LEU A 421 -71.27 35.26 104.30
C LEU A 421 -70.50 33.96 103.98
N ILE A 422 -71.02 32.80 104.39
CA ILE A 422 -70.43 31.49 104.06
C ILE A 422 -70.68 31.14 102.58
N ILE A 423 -71.86 31.46 102.06
CA ILE A 423 -72.17 31.32 100.63
C ILE A 423 -71.24 32.23 99.81
N GLU A 424 -71.06 33.50 100.19
CA GLU A 424 -70.12 34.41 99.52
C GLU A 424 -68.66 33.90 99.54
N GLN A 425 -68.20 33.29 100.65
CA GLN A 425 -66.84 32.74 100.74
C GLN A 425 -66.64 31.53 99.82
N ASN A 426 -67.62 30.63 99.75
CA ASN A 426 -67.56 29.45 98.88
C ASN A 426 -67.68 29.84 97.41
N ASP A 427 -68.53 30.81 97.07
CA ASP A 427 -68.66 31.33 95.71
C ASP A 427 -67.36 31.98 95.23
N LYS A 428 -66.67 32.76 96.08
CA LYS A 428 -65.36 33.34 95.72
C LYS A 428 -64.25 32.30 95.60
N LYS A 429 -64.24 31.24 96.42
CA LYS A 429 -63.29 30.11 96.26
C LYS A 429 -63.53 29.32 94.98
N ASN A 430 -64.80 29.10 94.63
CA ASN A 430 -65.15 28.46 93.36
C ASN A 430 -64.72 29.32 92.17
N GLN A 431 -64.92 30.64 92.23
CA GLN A 431 -64.43 31.58 91.21
C GLN A 431 -62.89 31.60 91.10
N GLN A 432 -62.16 31.49 92.22
CA GLN A 432 -60.70 31.33 92.20
C GLN A 432 -60.27 30.03 91.50
N ASN A 433 -60.85 28.89 91.88
CA ASN A 433 -60.52 27.60 91.26
C ASN A 433 -60.88 27.59 89.76
N GLU A 434 -62.00 28.22 89.38
CA GLU A 434 -62.39 28.36 87.98
C GLU A 434 -61.43 29.26 87.20
N THR A 435 -60.95 30.36 87.77
CA THR A 435 -60.00 31.26 87.08
C THR A 435 -58.62 30.63 86.94
N ILE A 436 -58.11 29.93 87.97
CA ILE A 436 -56.86 29.16 87.89
C ILE A 436 -57.00 28.02 86.87
N ALA A 437 -58.11 27.27 86.89
CA ALA A 437 -58.34 26.19 85.92
C ALA A 437 -58.51 26.71 84.48
N LYS A 438 -59.10 27.89 84.29
CA LYS A 438 -59.16 28.56 82.97
C LYS A 438 -57.77 29.01 82.52
N PHE A 439 -56.96 29.56 83.43
CA PHE A 439 -55.58 29.96 83.16
C PHE A 439 -54.70 28.76 82.78
N ASP A 440 -54.71 27.69 83.57
CA ASP A 440 -53.93 26.47 83.28
C ASP A 440 -54.34 25.81 81.96
N LYS A 441 -55.64 25.81 81.63
CA LYS A 441 -56.13 25.37 80.32
C LYS A 441 -55.62 26.26 79.18
N GLN A 442 -55.61 27.59 79.35
CA GLN A 442 -55.08 28.52 78.35
C GLN A 442 -53.56 28.37 78.18
N LEU A 443 -52.81 28.19 79.26
CA LEU A 443 -51.36 27.95 79.24
C LEU A 443 -51.04 26.63 78.54
N PHE A 444 -51.76 25.55 78.87
CA PHE A 444 -51.63 24.26 78.20
C PHE A 444 -51.92 24.37 76.70
N GLN A 445 -52.99 25.07 76.32
CA GLN A 445 -53.33 25.31 74.91
C GLN A 445 -52.24 26.13 74.20
N ARG A 446 -51.73 27.22 74.80
CA ARG A 446 -50.63 28.02 74.23
C ARG A 446 -49.35 27.19 74.07
N GLN A 447 -49.00 26.36 75.07
CA GLN A 447 -47.82 25.51 75.02
C GLN A 447 -47.95 24.40 73.96
N GLN A 448 -49.14 23.81 73.84
CA GLN A 448 -49.45 22.81 72.82
C GLN A 448 -49.39 23.43 71.42
N GLN A 449 -50.01 24.60 71.20
CA GLN A 449 -49.95 25.33 69.92
C GLN A 449 -48.50 25.67 69.53
N LEU A 450 -47.67 26.11 70.48
CA LEU A 450 -46.27 26.46 70.23
C LEU A 450 -45.44 25.22 69.88
N ASN A 451 -45.66 24.09 70.57
CA ASN A 451 -45.03 22.80 70.24
C ASN A 451 -45.47 22.27 68.88
N ASP A 452 -46.76 22.37 68.56
CA ASP A 452 -47.33 21.88 67.30
C ASP A 452 -46.81 22.70 66.11
N LEU A 453 -46.77 24.03 66.22
CA LEU A 453 -46.17 24.92 65.21
C LEU A 453 -44.69 24.61 65.00
N PHE A 454 -43.92 24.39 66.08
CA PHE A 454 -42.52 24.02 65.97
C PHE A 454 -42.32 22.64 65.33
N ASN A 455 -43.12 21.65 65.71
CA ASN A 455 -43.04 20.30 65.15
C ASN A 455 -43.41 20.29 63.66
N GLN A 456 -44.39 21.10 63.24
CA GLN A 456 -44.73 21.32 61.83
C GLN A 456 -43.55 21.95 61.09
N GLN A 457 -43.06 23.11 61.54
CA GLN A 457 -41.93 23.80 60.90
C GLN A 457 -40.66 22.93 60.84
N LYS A 458 -40.35 22.22 61.91
CA LYS A 458 -39.20 21.30 61.97
C LYS A 458 -39.38 20.13 61.01
N SER A 459 -40.57 19.55 60.93
CA SER A 459 -40.86 18.44 60.01
C SER A 459 -40.73 18.91 58.56
N ASP A 460 -41.25 20.08 58.21
CA ASP A 460 -41.15 20.66 56.87
C ASP A 460 -39.69 20.91 56.46
N ILE A 461 -38.88 21.47 57.36
CA ILE A 461 -37.45 21.71 57.12
C ILE A 461 -36.67 20.40 56.99
N LEU A 462 -36.95 19.40 57.83
CA LEU A 462 -36.33 18.07 57.75
C LEU A 462 -36.72 17.32 56.47
N LEU A 463 -37.96 17.46 56.01
CA LEU A 463 -38.45 16.86 54.78
C LEU A 463 -37.72 17.47 53.58
N ARG A 464 -37.62 18.81 53.52
CA ARG A 464 -36.81 19.53 52.51
C ARG A 464 -35.33 19.13 52.54
N GLN A 465 -34.77 18.92 53.73
CA GLN A 465 -33.39 18.45 53.87
C GLN A 465 -33.23 17.05 53.27
N LYS A 466 -34.16 16.12 53.57
CA LYS A 466 -34.13 14.76 53.03
C LYS A 466 -34.35 14.73 51.53
N GLU A 467 -35.28 15.53 51.00
CA GLU A 467 -35.51 15.68 49.56
C GLU A 467 -34.23 16.12 48.84
N LEU A 468 -33.55 17.14 49.35
CA LEU A 468 -32.29 17.60 48.77
C LEU A 468 -31.16 16.58 48.91
N GLN A 469 -31.15 15.79 49.98
CA GLN A 469 -30.14 14.76 50.18
C GLN A 469 -30.34 13.57 49.22
N VAL A 470 -31.59 13.14 49.02
CA VAL A 470 -31.97 12.19 47.97
C VAL A 470 -31.63 12.76 46.59
N TYR A 471 -31.87 14.05 46.37
CA TYR A 471 -31.54 14.70 45.10
C TYR A 471 -30.03 14.67 44.83
N ILE A 472 -29.17 14.96 45.82
CA ILE A 472 -27.70 14.85 45.72
C ILE A 472 -27.26 13.44 45.31
N ASP A 473 -27.86 12.42 45.92
CA ASP A 473 -27.54 11.02 45.63
C ASP A 473 -28.06 10.60 44.24
N SER A 474 -29.15 11.21 43.77
CA SER A 474 -29.69 11.00 42.42
C SER A 474 -29.01 11.83 41.32
N VAL A 475 -28.12 12.79 41.65
CA VAL A 475 -27.38 13.54 40.64
C VAL A 475 -26.32 12.65 39.99
N HIS A 476 -26.58 12.30 38.74
CA HIS A 476 -25.71 11.56 37.83
C HIS A 476 -25.32 12.45 36.64
N TYR A 477 -24.55 11.91 35.70
CA TYR A 477 -24.35 12.56 34.42
C TYR A 477 -25.68 12.82 33.72
N SER A 478 -25.77 13.94 33.00
CA SER A 478 -26.88 14.21 32.10
C SER A 478 -26.95 13.13 30.99
N SER A 479 -28.13 12.90 30.43
CA SER A 479 -28.30 12.04 29.24
C SER A 479 -27.36 12.43 28.11
N GLU A 480 -27.16 13.74 27.90
CA GLU A 480 -26.23 14.26 26.89
C GLU A 480 -24.76 13.95 27.24
N GLU A 481 -24.38 14.04 28.51
CA GLU A 481 -23.03 13.76 29.00
C GLU A 481 -22.72 12.25 28.93
N GLN A 482 -23.71 11.40 29.21
CA GLN A 482 -23.61 9.95 29.02
C GLN A 482 -23.46 9.61 27.54
N LEU A 483 -24.28 10.20 26.67
CA LEU A 483 -24.21 9.98 25.23
C LEU A 483 -22.85 10.40 24.66
N GLN A 484 -22.26 11.50 25.15
CA GLN A 484 -20.89 11.89 24.78
C GLN A 484 -19.87 10.82 25.16
N LEU A 485 -19.93 10.28 26.37
CA LEU A 485 -19.04 9.20 26.82
C LEU A 485 -19.24 7.92 26.02
N ASP A 486 -20.49 7.56 25.71
CA ASP A 486 -20.84 6.38 24.91
C ASP A 486 -20.34 6.51 23.47
N VAL A 487 -20.43 7.70 22.86
CA VAL A 487 -19.83 7.97 21.53
C VAL A 487 -18.32 7.76 21.56
N PHE A 488 -17.62 8.21 22.61
CA PHE A 488 -16.19 7.93 22.75
C PHE A 488 -15.91 6.43 22.95
N GLU A 489 -16.76 5.71 23.66
CA GLU A 489 -16.64 4.25 23.80
C GLU A 489 -16.81 3.54 22.48
N HIS A 490 -17.82 3.90 21.69
CA HIS A 490 -18.02 3.36 20.35
C HIS A 490 -16.87 3.68 19.39
N ARG A 491 -16.33 4.91 19.44
CA ARG A 491 -15.13 5.27 18.66
C ARG A 491 -13.91 4.47 19.08
N LEU A 492 -13.73 4.24 20.38
CA LEU A 492 -12.64 3.41 20.89
C LEU A 492 -12.79 1.94 20.49
N THR A 493 -14.01 1.38 20.49
CA THR A 493 -14.23 0.01 20.01
C THR A 493 -13.92 -0.11 18.53
N GLN A 494 -14.39 0.84 17.70
CA GLN A 494 -14.09 0.85 16.26
C GLN A 494 -12.58 0.99 16.00
N ALA A 495 -11.91 1.94 16.66
CA ALA A 495 -10.47 2.12 16.51
C ALA A 495 -9.68 0.88 16.97
N ASN A 496 -10.15 0.17 17.99
CA ASN A 496 -9.52 -1.08 18.44
C ASN A 496 -9.73 -2.22 17.43
N GLU A 497 -10.91 -2.34 16.82
CA GLU A 497 -11.16 -3.28 15.73
C GLU A 497 -10.24 -2.98 14.52
N GLU A 498 -10.08 -1.72 14.14
CA GLU A 498 -9.15 -1.31 13.08
C GLU A 498 -7.69 -1.65 13.39
N ILE A 499 -7.27 -1.51 14.65
CA ILE A 499 -5.94 -1.92 15.11
C ILE A 499 -5.75 -3.42 14.96
N GLU A 500 -6.72 -4.23 15.39
CA GLU A 500 -6.65 -5.68 15.28
C GLU A 500 -6.62 -6.13 13.81
N ILE A 501 -7.41 -5.52 12.93
CA ILE A 501 -7.36 -5.78 11.49
C ILE A 501 -5.99 -5.40 10.91
N ALA A 502 -5.45 -4.22 11.24
CA ALA A 502 -4.15 -3.78 10.77
C ALA A 502 -3.01 -4.69 11.29
N ARG A 503 -3.14 -5.16 12.53
CA ARG A 503 -2.20 -6.09 13.16
C ARG A 503 -2.21 -7.45 12.48
N GLN A 504 -3.38 -8.02 12.25
CA GLN A 504 -3.53 -9.31 11.55
C GLN A 504 -2.89 -9.26 10.16
N LYS A 505 -3.20 -8.21 9.37
CA LYS A 505 -2.56 -8.00 8.05
C LYS A 505 -1.04 -7.91 8.13
N LEU A 506 -0.53 -7.19 9.13
CA LEU A 506 0.90 -7.03 9.34
C LEU A 506 1.57 -8.37 9.71
N ASP A 507 0.96 -9.16 10.57
CA ASP A 507 1.47 -10.46 10.97
C ASP A 507 1.45 -11.45 9.80
N GLU A 508 0.36 -11.49 9.00
CA GLU A 508 0.27 -12.29 7.76
C GLU A 508 1.37 -11.92 6.76
N LEU A 509 1.61 -10.62 6.53
CA LEU A 509 2.64 -10.17 5.60
C LEU A 509 4.05 -10.48 6.11
N LYS A 510 4.29 -10.41 7.42
CA LYS A 510 5.57 -10.83 8.02
C LYS A 510 5.82 -12.32 7.89
N GLU A 511 4.79 -13.14 8.07
CA GLU A 511 4.90 -14.59 7.85
C GLU A 511 5.24 -14.91 6.39
N ARG A 512 4.56 -14.25 5.43
CA ARG A 512 4.88 -14.36 4.00
C ARG A 512 6.29 -13.87 3.67
N GLN A 513 6.73 -12.77 4.27
CA GLN A 513 8.09 -12.26 4.12
C GLN A 513 9.11 -13.29 4.62
N PHE A 514 8.85 -13.91 5.78
CA PHE A 514 9.73 -14.92 6.34
C PHE A 514 9.78 -16.20 5.51
N SER A 515 8.64 -16.67 4.96
CA SER A 515 8.65 -17.79 4.03
C SER A 515 9.42 -17.47 2.75
N GLN A 516 9.24 -16.26 2.20
CA GLN A 516 9.97 -15.83 1.00
C GLN A 516 11.48 -15.71 1.25
N GLN A 517 11.89 -15.24 2.42
CA GLN A 517 13.30 -15.19 2.80
C GLN A 517 13.93 -16.60 2.82
N LYS A 518 13.20 -17.62 3.31
CA LYS A 518 13.67 -19.01 3.22
C LYS A 518 13.80 -19.51 1.78
N GLU A 519 12.87 -19.11 0.90
CA GLU A 519 12.97 -19.46 -0.52
C GLU A 519 14.20 -18.83 -1.18
N VAL A 520 14.48 -17.56 -0.86
CA VAL A 520 15.70 -16.87 -1.31
C VAL A 520 16.95 -17.61 -0.83
N ASP A 521 17.04 -17.93 0.47
CA ASP A 521 18.18 -18.66 1.02
C ASP A 521 18.36 -20.04 0.33
N SER A 522 17.24 -20.70 -0.02
CA SER A 522 17.28 -21.98 -0.75
C SER A 522 17.74 -21.83 -2.21
N ALA A 523 17.33 -20.76 -2.89
CA ALA A 523 17.74 -20.45 -4.25
C ALA A 523 19.22 -20.05 -4.31
N ASP A 524 19.70 -19.28 -3.33
CA ASP A 524 21.11 -18.95 -3.13
C ASP A 524 21.97 -20.22 -2.94
N GLN A 525 21.50 -21.17 -2.13
CA GLN A 525 22.17 -22.46 -1.98
C GLN A 525 22.20 -23.27 -3.28
N GLN A 526 21.13 -23.25 -4.08
CA GLN A 526 21.08 -23.91 -5.39
C GLN A 526 22.05 -23.27 -6.39
N LEU A 527 22.15 -21.94 -6.42
CA LEU A 527 23.10 -21.22 -7.27
C LEU A 527 24.56 -21.53 -6.87
N SER A 528 24.84 -21.59 -5.57
CA SER A 528 26.17 -21.95 -5.08
C SER A 528 26.58 -23.36 -5.52
N LYS A 529 25.67 -24.33 -5.37
CA LYS A 529 25.88 -25.72 -5.83
C LYS A 529 26.07 -25.81 -7.36
N SER A 530 25.22 -25.14 -8.15
CA SER A 530 25.35 -25.14 -9.61
C SER A 530 26.65 -24.51 -10.09
N THR A 531 27.09 -23.44 -9.42
CA THR A 531 28.38 -22.78 -9.71
C THR A 531 29.57 -23.68 -9.38
N GLN A 532 29.51 -24.45 -8.28
CA GLN A 532 30.54 -25.45 -7.96
C GLN A 532 30.60 -26.57 -9.01
N ILE A 533 29.44 -27.08 -9.45
CA ILE A 533 29.36 -28.11 -10.49
C ILE A 533 29.93 -27.59 -11.81
N LEU A 534 29.55 -26.39 -12.23
CA LEU A 534 30.08 -25.75 -13.43
C LEU A 534 31.61 -25.60 -13.38
N LEU A 535 32.16 -25.18 -12.23
CA LEU A 535 33.61 -25.09 -12.05
C LEU A 535 34.30 -26.46 -12.20
N GLN A 536 33.70 -27.52 -11.64
CA GLN A 536 34.22 -28.90 -11.79
C GLN A 536 34.17 -29.37 -13.24
N CYS A 537 33.06 -29.14 -13.95
CA CYS A 537 32.93 -29.47 -15.37
C CYS A 537 33.97 -28.71 -16.22
N GLN A 538 34.11 -27.40 -16.01
CA GLN A 538 35.13 -26.59 -16.70
C GLN A 538 36.56 -27.06 -16.44
N GLN A 539 36.85 -27.51 -15.22
CA GLN A 539 38.16 -28.09 -14.89
C GLN A 539 38.37 -29.41 -15.65
N ALA A 540 37.37 -30.28 -15.71
CA ALA A 540 37.44 -31.52 -16.48
C ALA A 540 37.61 -31.25 -17.99
N THR A 541 36.84 -30.33 -18.58
CA THR A 541 36.98 -29.94 -20.00
C THR A 541 38.38 -29.38 -20.29
N LYS A 542 38.94 -28.58 -19.38
CA LYS A 542 40.32 -28.07 -19.50
C LYS A 542 41.36 -29.19 -19.42
N GLN A 543 41.20 -30.15 -18.51
CA GLN A 543 42.09 -31.29 -18.38
C GLN A 543 42.09 -32.16 -19.65
N PHE A 544 40.91 -32.50 -20.19
CA PHE A 544 40.80 -33.25 -21.44
C PHE A 544 41.35 -32.49 -22.65
N ASN A 545 41.11 -31.18 -22.74
CA ASN A 545 41.69 -30.33 -23.78
C ASN A 545 43.23 -30.27 -23.72
N GLN A 546 43.81 -30.25 -22.52
CA GLN A 546 45.26 -30.31 -22.32
C GLN A 546 45.85 -31.67 -22.73
N PHE A 547 45.14 -32.77 -22.49
CA PHE A 547 45.55 -34.09 -22.94
C PHE A 547 45.45 -34.25 -24.47
N LEU A 548 44.46 -33.62 -25.11
CA LEU A 548 44.32 -33.67 -26.57
C LEU A 548 45.39 -32.83 -27.28
N ASN A 549 45.69 -31.65 -26.75
CA ASN A 549 46.64 -30.68 -27.33
C ASN A 549 47.87 -30.43 -26.40
N PRO A 550 48.81 -31.38 -26.28
CA PRO A 550 50.03 -31.13 -25.51
C PRO A 550 50.89 -30.05 -26.16
N GLY A 551 51.45 -29.14 -25.36
CA GLY A 551 52.41 -28.15 -25.83
C GLY A 551 53.58 -28.80 -26.57
N LYS A 552 54.10 -28.17 -27.63
CA LYS A 552 55.12 -28.74 -28.54
C LYS A 552 56.40 -29.24 -27.86
N ASN A 553 56.70 -28.74 -26.66
CA ASN A 553 57.89 -29.10 -25.85
C ASN A 553 57.52 -29.91 -24.58
N SER A 554 56.28 -30.39 -24.48
CA SER A 554 55.81 -31.21 -23.37
C SER A 554 56.25 -32.68 -23.54
N LEU A 555 56.49 -33.37 -22.43
CA LEU A 555 56.85 -34.79 -22.42
C LEU A 555 55.81 -35.63 -23.16
N LEU A 556 54.51 -35.36 -22.96
CA LEU A 556 53.41 -36.04 -23.66
C LEU A 556 53.48 -35.89 -25.19
N GLY A 557 53.82 -34.68 -25.67
CA GLY A 557 53.97 -34.40 -27.09
C GLY A 557 55.18 -35.09 -27.73
N SER A 558 56.23 -35.36 -26.95
CA SER A 558 57.42 -36.10 -27.38
C SER A 558 57.16 -37.61 -27.39
N LEU A 559 56.48 -38.13 -26.36
CA LEU A 559 56.09 -39.54 -26.27
C LEU A 559 55.16 -39.98 -27.41
N ARG A 560 54.15 -39.17 -27.77
CA ARG A 560 53.23 -39.47 -28.89
C ARG A 560 53.90 -39.47 -30.27
N LYS A 561 54.98 -38.69 -30.46
CA LYS A 561 55.69 -38.61 -31.74
C LYS A 561 56.71 -39.73 -31.93
N GLU A 562 57.37 -40.14 -30.86
CA GLU A 562 58.55 -41.01 -30.95
C GLU A 562 58.31 -42.46 -30.47
N ASN A 563 57.25 -42.74 -29.68
CA ASN A 563 56.95 -44.08 -29.18
C ASN A 563 55.45 -44.47 -29.33
N PRO A 564 55.03 -45.06 -30.46
CA PRO A 564 53.67 -45.56 -30.64
C PRO A 564 53.41 -46.79 -29.75
N GLY A 565 52.42 -46.73 -28.85
CA GLY A 565 52.14 -47.78 -27.86
C GLY A 565 52.69 -47.51 -26.46
N TRP A 566 53.22 -46.31 -26.21
CA TRP A 566 53.62 -45.85 -24.87
C TRP A 566 52.47 -45.93 -23.85
N GLU A 567 51.21 -45.89 -24.31
CA GLU A 567 50.01 -46.02 -23.47
C GLU A 567 49.99 -47.32 -22.65
N MET A 568 50.51 -48.41 -23.24
CA MET A 568 50.51 -49.75 -22.65
C MET A 568 51.74 -50.04 -21.77
N THR A 569 52.79 -49.22 -21.88
CA THR A 569 54.09 -49.43 -21.20
C THR A 569 54.37 -48.30 -20.20
N LEU A 570 55.03 -47.22 -20.63
CA LEU A 570 55.41 -46.08 -19.79
C LEU A 570 54.18 -45.37 -19.20
N GLY A 571 53.07 -45.33 -19.95
CA GLY A 571 51.80 -44.71 -19.57
C GLY A 571 51.12 -45.34 -18.35
N LYS A 572 51.46 -46.58 -17.97
CA LYS A 572 50.88 -47.22 -16.77
C LYS A 572 51.60 -46.88 -15.46
N VAL A 573 52.81 -46.32 -15.55
CA VAL A 573 53.72 -46.13 -14.41
C VAL A 573 54.06 -44.66 -14.17
N ILE A 574 53.94 -43.81 -15.19
CA ILE A 574 54.31 -42.40 -15.10
C ILE A 574 53.25 -41.57 -14.34
N ASN A 575 53.70 -40.64 -13.48
CA ASN A 575 52.79 -39.70 -12.83
C ASN A 575 52.24 -38.70 -13.88
N PRO A 576 50.90 -38.48 -13.94
CA PRO A 576 50.27 -37.57 -14.90
C PRO A 576 50.81 -36.14 -14.88
N GLU A 577 51.25 -35.63 -13.73
CA GLU A 577 51.80 -34.26 -13.63
C GLU A 577 53.14 -34.10 -14.38
N LEU A 578 53.91 -35.18 -14.52
CA LEU A 578 55.20 -35.17 -15.21
C LEU A 578 55.03 -35.13 -16.73
N LEU A 579 53.91 -35.64 -17.25
CA LEU A 579 53.60 -35.64 -18.68
C LEU A 579 53.43 -34.24 -19.26
N GLN A 580 53.11 -33.26 -18.40
CA GLN A 580 52.87 -31.86 -18.78
C GLN A 580 54.09 -30.95 -18.63
N ARG A 581 55.15 -31.41 -17.94
CA ARG A 581 56.36 -30.60 -17.72
C ARG A 581 57.18 -30.48 -19.01
N THR A 582 57.71 -29.29 -19.24
CA THR A 582 58.55 -28.97 -20.42
C THR A 582 60.06 -29.02 -20.12
N ASP A 583 60.44 -29.17 -18.85
CA ASP A 583 61.83 -29.17 -18.40
C ASP A 583 62.55 -30.52 -18.62
N LEU A 584 61.79 -31.60 -18.81
CA LEU A 584 62.27 -32.97 -18.64
C LEU A 584 63.19 -33.51 -19.75
N LYS A 585 63.47 -32.72 -20.80
CA LYS A 585 64.41 -33.00 -21.91
C LYS A 585 64.70 -34.50 -22.12
N PRO A 586 63.71 -35.28 -22.56
CA PRO A 586 63.85 -36.73 -22.70
C PRO A 586 64.92 -37.06 -23.75
N ASP A 587 65.85 -37.96 -23.41
CA ASP A 587 66.93 -38.39 -24.28
C ASP A 587 66.76 -39.89 -24.60
N TYR A 588 66.70 -40.24 -25.89
CA TYR A 588 66.38 -41.59 -26.34
C TYR A 588 67.68 -42.37 -26.59
N VAL A 589 68.02 -43.27 -25.66
CA VAL A 589 69.23 -44.10 -25.77
C VAL A 589 68.97 -45.29 -26.71
N ASN A 590 69.63 -45.27 -27.87
CA ASN A 590 69.93 -46.35 -28.84
C ASN A 590 68.82 -47.35 -29.23
N LYS A 591 68.45 -47.32 -30.51
CA LYS A 591 67.47 -48.20 -31.20
C LYS A 591 67.97 -49.61 -31.57
N ASP A 592 69.10 -50.06 -31.03
CA ASP A 592 69.68 -51.38 -31.38
C ASP A 592 69.82 -52.29 -30.14
N ALA A 593 68.68 -52.80 -29.65
CA ALA A 593 68.64 -54.05 -28.88
C ALA A 593 67.24 -54.67 -28.98
N ASN A 594 67.18 -55.83 -29.61
CA ASN A 594 65.99 -56.65 -29.76
C ASN A 594 65.39 -57.10 -28.40
N LYS A 595 64.06 -56.99 -28.32
CA LYS A 595 63.08 -57.74 -27.50
C LYS A 595 62.82 -57.28 -26.05
N ASN A 596 61.57 -56.85 -25.88
CA ASN A 596 60.77 -56.64 -24.66
C ASN A 596 61.02 -55.31 -23.94
N ASP A 597 60.44 -54.26 -24.51
CA ASP A 597 60.28 -52.91 -23.93
C ASP A 597 59.30 -52.90 -22.74
N THR A 598 59.65 -53.59 -21.68
CA THR A 598 59.03 -53.51 -20.34
C THR A 598 60.08 -53.28 -19.26
N THR A 599 61.30 -52.88 -19.64
CA THR A 599 62.41 -52.63 -18.73
C THR A 599 62.45 -51.17 -18.29
N PHE A 600 61.91 -50.88 -17.10
CA PHE A 600 62.05 -49.57 -16.46
C PHE A 600 63.38 -49.56 -15.66
N TYR A 601 64.37 -48.78 -16.11
CA TYR A 601 65.72 -48.77 -15.52
C TYR A 601 66.36 -50.17 -15.37
N GLY A 602 66.12 -51.07 -16.33
CA GLY A 602 66.68 -52.43 -16.33
C GLY A 602 65.89 -53.47 -15.53
N ILE A 603 64.70 -53.14 -14.99
CA ILE A 603 63.81 -54.06 -14.29
C ILE A 603 62.59 -54.37 -15.17
N ASN A 604 62.34 -55.66 -15.43
CA ASN A 604 61.17 -56.11 -16.19
C ASN A 604 59.93 -56.21 -15.28
N LEU A 605 58.91 -55.40 -15.55
CA LEU A 605 57.65 -55.40 -14.81
C LEU A 605 56.53 -56.03 -15.65
N ASP A 606 55.73 -56.91 -15.03
CA ASP A 606 54.51 -57.41 -15.65
C ASP A 606 53.39 -56.37 -15.50
N LEU A 607 53.05 -55.72 -16.61
CA LEU A 607 52.08 -54.62 -16.69
C LEU A 607 50.69 -55.09 -17.13
N ALA A 608 50.46 -56.40 -17.26
CA ALA A 608 49.18 -56.95 -17.71
C ALA A 608 48.05 -56.78 -16.69
N SER A 609 48.38 -56.70 -15.39
CA SER A 609 47.43 -56.56 -14.28
C SER A 609 47.05 -55.12 -13.92
N ILE A 610 47.73 -54.13 -14.49
CA ILE A 610 47.47 -52.70 -14.24
C ILE A 610 46.49 -52.19 -15.30
N GLU A 611 45.32 -51.70 -14.85
CA GLU A 611 44.33 -51.06 -15.72
C GLU A 611 44.93 -49.81 -16.39
N LEU A 612 44.52 -49.54 -17.63
CA LEU A 612 44.97 -48.36 -18.37
C LEU A 612 44.48 -47.09 -17.66
N PRO A 613 45.38 -46.24 -17.14
CA PRO A 613 44.98 -45.01 -16.47
C PRO A 613 44.29 -44.02 -17.44
N GLU A 614 43.43 -43.15 -16.93
CA GLU A 614 42.66 -42.17 -17.74
C GLU A 614 43.54 -41.23 -18.59
N TYR A 615 44.81 -41.03 -18.22
CA TYR A 615 45.79 -40.20 -18.93
C TYR A 615 46.61 -40.95 -20.02
N ALA A 616 46.36 -42.26 -20.20
CA ALA A 616 47.00 -43.11 -21.20
C ALA A 616 45.98 -43.78 -22.16
N LEU A 617 44.93 -43.05 -22.55
CA LEU A 617 43.91 -43.50 -23.49
C LEU A 617 44.25 -43.11 -24.94
N ALA A 618 43.60 -43.76 -25.92
CA ALA A 618 43.78 -43.42 -27.32
C ALA A 618 43.17 -42.05 -27.67
N GLU A 619 43.72 -41.35 -28.66
CA GLU A 619 43.30 -39.99 -29.07
C GLU A 619 41.78 -39.90 -29.34
N LYS A 620 41.20 -40.91 -30.00
CA LYS A 620 39.74 -40.99 -30.27
C LYS A 620 38.88 -41.09 -29.02
N GLN A 621 39.41 -41.67 -27.93
CA GLN A 621 38.70 -41.77 -26.65
C GLN A 621 38.75 -40.43 -25.90
N TYR A 622 39.84 -39.66 -26.04
CA TYR A 622 39.90 -38.28 -25.53
C TYR A 622 38.95 -37.35 -26.27
N GLU A 623 38.80 -37.47 -27.59
CA GLU A 623 37.79 -36.71 -28.35
C GLU A 623 36.38 -37.03 -27.82
N HIS A 624 36.08 -38.30 -27.55
CA HIS A 624 34.78 -38.69 -27.02
C HIS A 624 34.54 -38.19 -25.58
N GLN A 625 35.54 -38.30 -24.69
CA GLN A 625 35.45 -37.79 -23.32
C GLN A 625 35.37 -36.27 -23.28
N LEU A 626 36.06 -35.57 -24.18
CA LEU A 626 35.98 -34.13 -24.32
C LEU A 626 34.57 -33.70 -24.74
N ASN A 627 33.98 -34.34 -25.76
CA ASN A 627 32.61 -34.04 -26.18
C ASN A 627 31.60 -34.27 -25.04
N GLN A 628 31.74 -35.37 -24.28
CA GLN A 628 30.89 -35.62 -23.11
C GLN A 628 31.09 -34.60 -21.98
N ALA A 629 32.32 -34.11 -21.78
CA ALA A 629 32.62 -33.06 -20.80
C ALA A 629 32.05 -31.70 -21.22
N GLU A 630 32.14 -31.37 -22.52
CA GLU A 630 31.55 -30.15 -23.10
C GLU A 630 30.01 -30.17 -23.02
N GLU A 631 29.37 -31.31 -23.30
CA GLU A 631 27.92 -31.48 -23.11
C GLU A 631 27.52 -31.26 -21.65
N LYS A 632 28.23 -31.86 -20.69
CA LYS A 632 27.99 -31.66 -19.26
C LYS A 632 28.26 -30.22 -18.81
N GLU A 633 29.25 -29.54 -19.39
CA GLU A 633 29.52 -28.12 -19.13
C GLU A 633 28.37 -27.23 -19.64
N HIS A 634 27.85 -27.52 -20.83
CA HIS A 634 26.67 -26.83 -21.37
C HIS A 634 25.42 -27.06 -20.51
N GLU A 635 25.16 -28.29 -20.07
CA GLU A 635 24.06 -28.61 -19.15
C GLU A 635 24.21 -27.90 -17.80
N ALA A 636 25.41 -27.92 -17.20
CA ALA A 636 25.70 -27.22 -15.95
C ALA A 636 25.55 -25.69 -16.09
N SER A 637 25.93 -25.13 -17.24
CA SER A 637 25.76 -23.71 -17.56
C SER A 637 24.28 -23.33 -17.65
N ASN A 638 23.46 -24.15 -18.32
CA ASN A 638 22.02 -23.92 -18.39
C ASN A 638 21.38 -23.99 -17.00
N PHE A 639 21.77 -24.98 -16.19
CA PHE A 639 21.28 -25.11 -14.82
C PHE A 639 21.67 -23.92 -13.94
N GLN A 640 22.87 -23.34 -14.12
CA GLN A 640 23.28 -22.12 -13.43
C GLN A 640 22.42 -20.91 -13.83
N ILE A 641 22.10 -20.77 -15.12
CA ILE A 641 21.24 -19.69 -15.62
C ILE A 641 19.84 -19.81 -15.03
N GLU A 642 19.25 -21.02 -15.01
CA GLU A 642 17.94 -21.26 -14.40
C GLU A 642 17.93 -20.97 -12.89
N ALA A 643 18.95 -21.42 -12.16
CA ALA A 643 19.09 -21.15 -10.73
C ALA A 643 19.19 -19.64 -10.45
N ARG A 644 19.90 -18.90 -11.30
CA ARG A 644 20.03 -17.44 -11.20
C ARG A 644 18.70 -16.73 -11.47
N GLN A 645 17.95 -17.15 -12.49
CA GLN A 645 16.63 -16.58 -12.76
C GLN A 645 15.65 -16.83 -11.60
N LYS A 646 15.68 -18.02 -11.00
CA LYS A 646 14.85 -18.33 -9.81
C LYS A 646 15.20 -17.43 -8.63
N LEU A 647 16.48 -17.18 -8.40
CA LEU A 647 16.97 -16.27 -7.38
C LEU A 647 16.51 -14.83 -7.65
N ASP A 648 16.72 -14.30 -8.86
CA ASP A 648 16.33 -12.93 -9.20
C ASP A 648 14.80 -12.73 -9.01
N ASN A 649 14.00 -13.73 -9.41
CA ASN A 649 12.55 -13.72 -9.19
C ASN A 649 12.20 -13.72 -7.69
N ALA A 650 12.82 -14.59 -6.90
CA ALA A 650 12.58 -14.68 -5.45
C ALA A 650 12.97 -13.38 -4.72
N TYR A 651 14.08 -12.74 -5.10
CA TYR A 651 14.48 -11.43 -4.57
C TYR A 651 13.49 -10.33 -4.94
N SER A 652 12.97 -10.32 -6.18
CA SER A 652 11.98 -9.31 -6.60
C SER A 652 10.67 -9.39 -5.80
N ILE A 653 10.19 -10.60 -5.52
CA ILE A 653 9.01 -10.84 -4.67
C ILE A 653 9.29 -10.39 -3.24
N LEU A 654 10.49 -10.68 -2.73
CA LEU A 654 10.90 -10.29 -1.38
C LEU A 654 10.99 -8.76 -1.22
N GLU A 655 11.45 -8.04 -2.23
CA GLU A 655 11.44 -6.57 -2.23
C GLU A 655 10.02 -5.99 -2.22
N GLN A 656 9.10 -6.59 -2.99
CA GLN A 656 7.68 -6.19 -2.98
C GLN A 656 7.07 -6.43 -1.60
N LEU A 657 7.25 -7.62 -1.02
CA LEU A 657 6.77 -7.95 0.32
C LEU A 657 7.36 -7.02 1.40
N LYS A 658 8.65 -6.65 1.30
CA LYS A 658 9.27 -5.68 2.22
C LYS A 658 8.58 -4.31 2.17
N LYS A 659 8.20 -3.84 0.98
CA LYS A 659 7.45 -2.58 0.82
C LYS A 659 6.05 -2.69 1.43
N GLU A 660 5.35 -3.79 1.17
CA GLU A 660 4.02 -4.05 1.75
C GLU A 660 4.04 -4.13 3.28
N VAL A 661 5.03 -4.83 3.86
CA VAL A 661 5.23 -4.90 5.32
C VAL A 661 5.52 -3.52 5.91
N LEU A 662 6.28 -2.67 5.20
CA LEU A 662 6.56 -1.31 5.65
C LEU A 662 5.28 -0.46 5.66
N LEU A 663 4.48 -0.52 4.60
CA LEU A 663 3.18 0.16 4.52
C LEU A 663 2.24 -0.31 5.63
N ALA A 664 2.06 -1.63 5.79
CA ALA A 664 1.22 -2.20 6.85
C ALA A 664 1.74 -1.82 8.26
N SER A 665 3.06 -1.75 8.45
CA SER A 665 3.64 -1.29 9.72
C SER A 665 3.36 0.18 10.00
N THR A 666 3.38 1.03 8.98
CA THR A 666 3.01 2.46 9.14
C THR A 666 1.53 2.63 9.42
N GLU A 667 0.65 1.86 8.75
CA GLU A 667 -0.80 1.85 9.02
C GLU A 667 -1.11 1.40 10.45
N TYR A 668 -0.51 0.30 10.90
CA TYR A 668 -0.66 -0.17 12.29
C TYR A 668 -0.23 0.89 13.31
N LYS A 669 0.91 1.55 13.08
CA LYS A 669 1.37 2.64 13.97
C LYS A 669 0.42 3.82 13.96
N LYS A 670 -0.10 4.22 12.79
CA LYS A 670 -1.08 5.30 12.66
C LYS A 670 -2.35 4.98 13.46
N GLN A 671 -2.90 3.78 13.31
CA GLN A 671 -4.12 3.40 14.02
C GLN A 671 -3.90 3.27 15.53
N LYS A 672 -2.74 2.76 15.95
CA LYS A 672 -2.37 2.74 17.37
C LYS A 672 -2.28 4.15 17.96
N ASN A 673 -1.68 5.09 17.24
CA ASN A 673 -1.58 6.49 17.69
C ASN A 673 -2.96 7.17 17.75
N ASN A 674 -3.84 6.91 16.77
CA ASN A 674 -5.21 7.39 16.77
C ASN A 674 -5.98 6.90 18.01
N TYR A 675 -5.85 5.61 18.34
CA TYR A 675 -6.47 5.04 19.55
C TYR A 675 -5.94 5.65 20.84
N THR A 676 -4.62 5.88 20.96
CA THR A 676 -4.06 6.56 22.13
C THR A 676 -4.58 8.00 22.26
N HIS A 677 -4.70 8.72 21.15
CA HIS A 677 -5.28 10.06 21.13
C HIS A 677 -6.74 10.06 21.59
N LEU A 678 -7.56 9.14 21.08
CA LEU A 678 -8.96 8.99 21.49
C LEU A 678 -9.11 8.67 22.99
N ILE A 679 -8.18 7.88 23.57
CA ILE A 679 -8.16 7.64 25.02
C ILE A 679 -7.86 8.93 25.79
N GLU A 680 -6.87 9.70 25.33
CA GLU A 680 -6.49 10.96 25.97
C GLU A 680 -7.65 11.97 25.91
N GLU A 681 -8.32 12.10 24.76
CA GLU A 681 -9.52 12.94 24.59
C GLU A 681 -10.69 12.47 25.46
N LYS A 682 -10.98 11.16 25.50
CA LYS A 682 -12.01 10.62 26.41
C LYS A 682 -11.69 10.96 27.87
N ASN A 683 -10.42 10.83 28.27
CA ASN A 683 -10.00 11.11 29.63
C ASN A 683 -10.06 12.60 29.98
N SER A 684 -9.76 13.51 29.03
CA SER A 684 -9.95 14.95 29.25
C SER A 684 -11.43 15.31 29.36
N GLN A 685 -12.27 14.83 28.44
CA GLN A 685 -13.72 15.06 28.47
C GLN A 685 -14.32 14.53 29.78
N LYS A 686 -13.95 13.31 30.20
CA LYS A 686 -14.43 12.73 31.44
C LYS A 686 -14.05 13.56 32.68
N LYS A 687 -12.84 14.14 32.70
CA LYS A 687 -12.42 15.04 33.80
C LYS A 687 -13.26 16.31 33.84
N GLU A 688 -13.61 16.88 32.69
CA GLU A 688 -14.48 18.06 32.60
C GLU A 688 -15.91 17.74 33.08
N LEU A 689 -16.46 16.60 32.66
CA LEU A 689 -17.77 16.12 33.10
C LEU A 689 -17.78 15.83 34.62
N ASP A 690 -16.73 15.22 35.14
CA ASP A 690 -16.56 14.97 36.58
C ASP A 690 -16.48 16.28 37.38
N ALA A 691 -15.82 17.30 36.83
CA ALA A 691 -15.76 18.62 37.46
C ALA A 691 -17.14 19.29 37.49
N ALA A 692 -17.88 19.26 36.37
CA ALA A 692 -19.24 19.79 36.29
C ALA A 692 -20.21 19.07 37.25
N LEU A 693 -20.11 17.74 37.35
CA LEU A 693 -20.92 16.94 38.28
C LEU A 693 -20.58 17.30 39.74
N ARG A 694 -19.30 17.47 40.07
CA ARG A 694 -18.87 17.93 41.41
C ARG A 694 -19.42 19.32 41.73
N GLU A 695 -19.39 20.25 40.78
CA GLU A 695 -19.92 21.60 40.97
C GLU A 695 -21.41 21.57 41.29
N ARG A 696 -22.21 20.81 40.52
CA ARG A 696 -23.65 20.60 40.80
C ARG A 696 -23.88 20.00 42.20
N LYS A 697 -23.10 19.00 42.60
CA LYS A 697 -23.19 18.40 43.94
C LYS A 697 -22.81 19.38 45.04
N ASP A 698 -21.79 20.21 44.82
CA ASP A 698 -21.35 21.21 45.79
C ASP A 698 -22.38 22.35 45.96
N GLU A 699 -23.05 22.77 44.89
CA GLU A 699 -24.18 23.71 44.97
C GLU A 699 -25.34 23.16 45.81
N LEU A 700 -25.71 21.90 45.60
CA LEU A 700 -26.75 21.24 46.40
C LEU A 700 -26.32 21.07 47.86
N ARG A 701 -25.05 20.74 48.12
CA ARG A 701 -24.49 20.69 49.48
C ARG A 701 -24.53 22.05 50.17
N LYS A 702 -24.27 23.14 49.44
CA LYS A 702 -24.45 24.52 49.95
C LYS A 702 -25.91 24.76 50.34
N LYS A 703 -26.89 24.37 49.51
CA LYS A 703 -28.33 24.49 49.85
C LYS A 703 -28.70 23.68 51.11
N VAL A 704 -28.19 22.46 51.25
CA VAL A 704 -28.36 21.65 52.47
C VAL A 704 -27.75 22.34 53.68
N SER A 705 -26.58 22.98 53.54
CA SER A 705 -25.96 23.73 54.65
C SER A 705 -26.79 24.94 55.09
N ILE A 706 -27.46 25.62 54.15
CA ILE A 706 -28.36 26.74 54.46
C ILE A 706 -29.59 26.22 55.23
N ILE A 707 -30.18 25.11 54.80
CA ILE A 707 -31.33 24.50 55.48
C ILE A 707 -30.96 24.00 56.88
N LYS A 708 -29.75 23.46 57.06
CA LYS A 708 -29.25 23.11 58.40
C LYS A 708 -29.17 24.34 59.31
N ARG A 709 -28.64 25.47 58.80
CA ARG A 709 -28.63 26.74 59.56
C ARG A 709 -30.04 27.24 59.87
N GLN A 710 -30.99 27.08 58.95
CA GLN A 710 -32.40 27.43 59.20
C GLN A 710 -32.99 26.55 60.31
N LEU A 711 -32.72 25.24 60.29
CA LEU A 711 -33.14 24.33 61.35
C LEU A 711 -32.56 24.74 62.71
N ASP A 712 -31.26 25.07 62.74
CA ASP A 712 -30.60 25.55 63.97
C ASP A 712 -31.27 26.85 64.48
N SER A 713 -31.53 27.83 63.60
CA SER A 713 -32.20 29.08 63.98
C SER A 713 -33.62 28.88 64.52
N VAL A 714 -34.43 28.02 63.89
CA VAL A 714 -35.79 27.71 64.36
C VAL A 714 -35.76 26.99 65.70
N THR A 715 -34.75 26.15 65.93
CA THR A 715 -34.58 25.49 67.24
C THR A 715 -34.15 26.46 68.34
N GLU A 716 -33.34 27.48 68.04
CA GLU A 716 -32.97 28.53 68.98
C GLU A 716 -34.15 29.47 69.26
N GLU A 717 -34.89 29.89 68.23
CA GLU A 717 -36.11 30.70 68.39
C GLU A 717 -37.17 29.98 69.25
N PHE A 718 -37.35 28.68 69.04
CA PHE A 718 -38.26 27.88 69.85
C PHE A 718 -37.82 27.80 71.32
N LYS A 719 -36.53 27.60 71.60
CA LYS A 719 -36.00 27.64 72.98
C LYS A 719 -36.29 28.99 73.63
N ASN A 720 -35.97 30.09 72.93
CA ASN A 720 -36.21 31.44 73.43
C ASN A 720 -37.70 31.72 73.68
N ASN A 721 -38.59 31.29 72.78
CA ASN A 721 -40.04 31.48 72.93
C ASN A 721 -40.61 30.62 74.06
N LYS A 722 -40.09 29.41 74.26
CA LYS A 722 -40.47 28.55 75.37
C LYS A 722 -40.03 29.14 76.71
N ASP A 723 -38.81 29.69 76.77
CA ASP A 723 -38.29 30.34 77.97
C ASP A 723 -39.09 31.61 78.31
N LYS A 724 -39.45 32.43 77.32
CA LYS A 724 -40.34 33.59 77.49
C LYS A 724 -41.72 33.18 77.98
N LEU A 725 -42.36 32.17 77.36
CA LEU A 725 -43.67 31.69 77.78
C LEU A 725 -43.64 31.13 79.23
N HIS A 726 -42.54 30.50 79.64
CA HIS A 726 -42.33 30.09 81.03
C HIS A 726 -42.17 31.26 81.99
N GLN A 727 -41.49 32.35 81.58
CA GLN A 727 -41.38 33.58 82.39
C GLN A 727 -42.73 34.29 82.50
N ASP A 728 -43.39 34.57 81.38
CA ASP A 728 -44.69 35.26 81.33
C ASP A 728 -45.74 34.50 82.14
N SER A 729 -45.78 33.17 82.02
CA SER A 729 -46.71 32.35 82.80
C SER A 729 -46.42 32.32 84.30
N ALA A 730 -45.16 32.40 84.71
CA ALA A 730 -44.79 32.50 86.12
C ALA A 730 -45.22 33.85 86.70
N GLU A 731 -45.07 34.94 85.95
CA GLU A 731 -45.54 36.28 86.33
C GLU A 731 -47.07 36.34 86.44
N GLU A 732 -47.80 35.87 85.41
CA GLU A 732 -49.27 35.85 85.41
C GLU A 732 -49.84 34.95 86.54
N HIS A 733 -49.21 33.80 86.84
CA HIS A 733 -49.62 32.96 87.98
C HIS A 733 -49.45 33.69 89.33
N ILE A 734 -48.35 34.43 89.50
CA ILE A 734 -48.11 35.22 90.72
C ILE A 734 -49.16 36.32 90.86
N GLU A 735 -49.53 37.01 89.78
CA GLU A 735 -50.57 38.06 89.81
C GLU A 735 -51.96 37.50 90.14
N ILE A 736 -52.36 36.40 89.52
CA ILE A 736 -53.67 35.76 89.77
C ILE A 736 -53.74 35.25 91.21
N THR A 737 -52.68 34.61 91.70
CA THR A 737 -52.65 34.10 93.08
C THR A 737 -52.65 35.23 94.11
N ALA A 738 -51.91 36.33 93.88
CA ALA A 738 -51.92 37.50 94.74
C ALA A 738 -53.31 38.18 94.78
N HIS A 739 -53.96 38.38 93.62
CA HIS A 739 -55.28 38.98 93.54
C HIS A 739 -56.34 38.20 94.34
N TRP A 740 -56.37 36.87 94.20
CA TRP A 740 -57.35 36.05 94.93
C TRP A 740 -57.02 35.89 96.42
N GLN A 741 -55.75 35.97 96.81
CA GLN A 741 -55.37 36.02 98.23
C GLN A 741 -55.92 37.28 98.92
N GLU A 742 -55.80 38.45 98.29
CA GLU A 742 -56.39 39.70 98.81
C GLU A 742 -57.92 39.62 98.90
N VAL A 743 -58.58 39.10 97.85
CA VAL A 743 -60.05 38.97 97.80
C VAL A 743 -60.57 38.00 98.87
N LEU A 744 -59.87 36.90 99.14
CA LEU A 744 -60.27 35.96 100.21
C LEU A 744 -59.96 36.50 101.60
N GLN A 745 -58.87 37.26 101.75
CA GLN A 745 -58.53 37.89 103.03
C GLN A 745 -59.60 38.92 103.44
N THR A 746 -60.07 39.77 102.52
CA THR A 746 -61.13 40.75 102.79
C THR A 746 -62.48 40.11 103.17
N VAL A 747 -62.82 38.94 102.63
CA VAL A 747 -64.04 38.21 103.02
C VAL A 747 -63.87 37.52 104.37
N ASN A 748 -62.69 36.98 104.66
CA ASN A 748 -62.38 36.39 105.97
C ASN A 748 -62.42 37.43 107.10
N GLU A 749 -61.91 38.64 106.86
CA GLU A 749 -61.96 39.76 107.81
C GLU A 749 -63.40 40.18 108.13
N LYS A 750 -64.32 40.11 107.15
CA LYS A 750 -65.76 40.35 107.38
C LYS A 750 -66.43 39.26 108.21
N ILE A 751 -66.03 38.00 108.04
CA ILE A 751 -66.55 36.86 108.82
C ILE A 751 -66.07 36.92 110.28
N THR A 752 -64.84 37.38 110.53
CA THR A 752 -64.31 37.53 111.90
C THR A 752 -64.95 38.68 112.66
N ASN A 753 -65.27 39.80 111.98
CA ASN A 753 -65.90 40.96 112.62
C ASN A 753 -67.37 40.73 113.01
N ASN A 754 -68.08 39.75 112.42
CA ASN A 754 -69.45 39.39 112.78
C ASN A 754 -69.55 38.36 113.94
N LYS A 755 -68.42 37.96 114.54
CA LYS A 755 -68.36 37.02 115.68
C LYS A 755 -68.15 37.70 117.04
N GLU A 756 -67.80 38.99 117.06
CA GLU A 756 -67.77 39.83 118.27
C GLU A 756 -69.10 40.60 118.40
#